data_AF-A0A9D5UTY0-F1
#
_entry.id   AF-A0A9D5UTY0-F1
#
_cell.length_a   1.000
_cell.length_b   1.000
_cell.length_c   1.000
_cell.angle_alpha   90.00
_cell.angle_beta   90.00
_cell.angle_gamma   90.00
#
_symmetry.space_group_name_H-M   'P 1'
#
loop_
_entity.id
_entity.type
_entity.pdbx_description
1 polymer ?
#
loop_
_entity_poly.entity_id
_entity_poly.type
_entity_poly.pdbx_seq_one_letter_code
_entity_poly.pdbx_strand_id
1 'polypeptide(L)'
;MNLSRFLQRIQLRNSFIAVVILVQVLLVLLTVVFIQIAIPILDRAEEEKIRGVVTYVHNEIDQAIHRAEVAITAVADNEHIVQWVAQSDRERLMAEVEKIWNDFRLLGFAQFNFHVKRKEGSEMVFLYRAHNPEKFNDAITFRPTVMKANASKQLVKGLEQGRAGYGFRAVAPLFLQGVHIGSAEIGFDMANAFLEILNSHYPGNWAIYNLARGISEGDDKVLLNAVGRQKDKVFENLLPDESIQNRIKGDKHHYQMDESTKSVNLYIPVKNYQGDIVLMVQYVSATDYFDKLNQAKQGTILICGTGLIISGIIIFILYKMITTPIRQLVIETENIKRFQIDEPLQIRSQIGEVQELVDAMEGMKIGLQSFRKYIPDQLVRQLILSRQEAVVSGSRRHLTIFFSDIADFSAISERLTPNELASQLSEYMSEMTDIISAHGGTVDKYIGDSIMAFWGAPLEMQDHAHQACLAALACNRRLDELASKWQQERKPAFRTRMGINTGEVVVGNIGSDTRLNYTVIGDAVNLASRLEGLNKEYDTSIIISQSTLEELPHDYAYRLLDIVVVKGKLEPVPIYELAALKGDITLIDSEFMEIFSKAVEFYVVKDWHRARNRFVRLLEIKPGDRACEMFIERCNIYEQDPPGIDWGGEYVYHRK
;
A
#
# COMPACT_ATOMS: atom_id res chain seq x y z
N MET A 1 11.88 16.56 19.89
CA MET A 1 11.97 16.18 18.46
C MET A 1 10.65 16.58 17.81
N ASN A 2 10.64 17.56 16.90
CA ASN A 2 9.43 18.25 16.46
C ASN A 2 8.60 17.34 15.52
N LEU A 3 7.40 16.93 15.97
CA LEU A 3 6.56 15.93 15.30
C LEU A 3 6.25 16.31 13.84
N SER A 4 6.16 17.60 13.52
CA SER A 4 5.91 18.07 12.15
C SER A 4 7.08 17.80 11.19
N ARG A 5 8.33 17.95 11.64
CA ARG A 5 9.52 17.64 10.82
C ARG A 5 9.72 16.13 10.64
N PHE A 6 9.26 15.33 11.60
CA PHE A 6 9.24 13.87 11.48
C PHE A 6 8.17 13.43 10.46
N LEU A 7 6.95 13.96 10.56
CA LEU A 7 5.84 13.68 9.64
C LEU A 7 6.15 14.11 8.20
N GLN A 8 6.82 15.26 7.98
CA GLN A 8 7.26 15.70 6.66
C GLN A 8 8.28 14.77 5.98
N ARG A 9 8.99 13.92 6.75
CA ARG A 9 9.92 12.91 6.22
C ARG A 9 9.27 11.56 5.97
N ILE A 10 8.04 11.35 6.43
CA ILE A 10 7.31 10.11 6.17
C ILE A 10 6.76 10.19 4.74
N GLN A 11 7.40 9.46 3.83
CA GLN A 11 6.87 9.26 2.49
C GLN A 11 5.49 8.60 2.59
N LEU A 12 4.54 8.99 1.72
CA LEU A 12 3.17 8.45 1.67
C LEU A 12 3.13 6.91 1.72
N ARG A 13 4.12 6.28 1.07
CA ARG A 13 4.39 4.84 1.09
C ARG A 13 4.50 4.27 2.51
N ASN A 14 5.22 4.95 3.39
CA ASN A 14 5.48 4.49 4.76
C ASN A 14 4.23 4.64 5.64
N SER A 15 3.43 5.70 5.45
CA SER A 15 2.14 5.87 6.14
C SER A 15 1.14 4.79 5.74
N PHE A 16 1.08 4.46 4.44
CA PHE A 16 0.20 3.43 3.93
C PHE A 16 0.58 2.04 4.45
N ILE A 17 1.89 1.71 4.42
CA ILE A 17 2.42 0.47 5.01
C ILE A 17 2.11 0.38 6.51
N ALA A 18 2.22 1.50 7.26
CA ALA A 18 1.96 1.51 8.69
C ALA A 18 0.50 1.22 9.06
N VAL A 19 -0.46 1.87 8.39
CA VAL A 19 -1.91 1.62 8.60
C VAL A 19 -2.26 0.16 8.29
N VAL A 20 -1.62 -0.40 7.28
CA VAL A 20 -1.82 -1.78 6.85
C VAL A 20 -1.28 -2.78 7.85
N ILE A 21 -0.04 -2.58 8.33
CA ILE A 21 0.54 -3.42 9.38
C ILE A 21 -0.35 -3.38 10.62
N LEU A 22 -0.92 -2.21 10.95
CA LEU A 22 -1.87 -2.08 12.05
C LEU A 22 -3.11 -2.96 11.85
N VAL A 23 -3.72 -2.96 10.65
CA VAL A 23 -4.88 -3.80 10.33
C VAL A 23 -4.53 -5.29 10.41
N GLN A 24 -3.37 -5.68 9.91
CA GLN A 24 -2.91 -7.08 9.95
C GLN A 24 -2.66 -7.53 11.40
N VAL A 25 -2.02 -6.69 12.21
CA VAL A 25 -1.83 -6.95 13.65
C VAL A 25 -3.18 -7.07 14.36
N LEU A 26 -4.15 -6.20 14.03
CA LEU A 26 -5.49 -6.25 14.60
C LEU A 26 -6.23 -7.56 14.24
N LEU A 27 -6.12 -8.03 13.00
CA LEU A 27 -6.68 -9.32 12.56
C LEU A 27 -6.11 -10.50 13.34
N VAL A 28 -4.79 -10.50 13.58
CA VAL A 28 -4.13 -11.54 14.38
C VAL A 28 -4.58 -11.46 15.84
N LEU A 29 -4.68 -10.25 16.42
CA LEU A 29 -5.16 -10.07 17.79
C LEU A 29 -6.61 -10.53 17.94
N LEU A 30 -7.49 -10.20 17.01
CA LEU A 30 -8.88 -10.66 16.99
C LEU A 30 -8.97 -12.19 16.92
N THR A 31 -8.08 -12.83 16.17
CA THR A 31 -7.99 -14.31 16.10
C THR A 31 -7.65 -14.91 17.45
N VAL A 32 -6.69 -14.33 18.18
CA VAL A 32 -6.32 -14.77 19.53
C VAL A 32 -7.49 -14.60 20.49
N VAL A 33 -8.17 -13.44 20.45
CA VAL A 33 -9.34 -13.15 21.31
C VAL A 33 -10.47 -14.14 21.03
N PHE A 34 -10.75 -14.45 19.76
CA PHE A 34 -11.81 -15.39 19.41
C PHE A 34 -11.53 -16.80 19.95
N ILE A 35 -10.29 -17.29 19.84
CA ILE A 35 -9.88 -18.57 20.40
C ILE A 35 -10.01 -18.55 21.95
N GLN A 36 -9.60 -17.46 22.60
CA GLN A 36 -9.74 -17.29 24.04
C GLN A 36 -11.20 -17.27 24.52
N ILE A 37 -12.15 -16.88 23.68
CA ILE A 37 -13.58 -16.91 23.98
C ILE A 37 -14.18 -18.30 23.68
N ALA A 38 -13.74 -18.96 22.60
CA ALA A 38 -14.31 -20.23 22.16
C ALA A 38 -14.00 -21.39 23.14
N ILE A 39 -12.78 -21.45 23.68
CA ILE A 39 -12.36 -22.52 24.60
C ILE A 39 -13.26 -22.56 25.86
N PRO A 40 -13.45 -21.47 26.63
CA PRO A 40 -14.32 -21.49 27.80
C PRO A 40 -15.79 -21.86 27.51
N ILE A 41 -16.29 -21.55 26.31
CA ILE A 41 -17.66 -21.93 25.91
C ILE A 41 -17.76 -23.44 25.74
N LEU A 42 -16.77 -24.06 25.07
CA LEU A 42 -16.70 -25.50 24.90
C LEU A 42 -16.50 -26.21 26.24
N ASP A 43 -15.65 -25.66 27.12
CA ASP A 43 -15.41 -26.19 28.46
C ASP A 43 -16.70 -26.21 29.28
N ARG A 44 -17.45 -25.09 29.30
CA ARG A 44 -18.74 -25.00 30.00
C ARG A 44 -19.77 -25.99 29.46
N ALA A 45 -19.85 -26.15 28.14
CA ALA A 45 -20.79 -27.09 27.53
C ALA A 45 -20.48 -28.53 27.95
N GLU A 46 -19.20 -28.89 28.06
CA GLU A 46 -18.80 -30.23 28.52
C GLU A 46 -19.02 -30.40 30.03
N GLU A 47 -18.72 -29.38 30.84
CA GLU A 47 -19.03 -29.35 32.27
C GLU A 47 -20.54 -29.54 32.54
N GLU A 48 -21.42 -28.95 31.73
CA GLU A 48 -22.87 -29.14 31.86
C GLU A 48 -23.30 -30.58 31.56
N LYS A 49 -22.75 -31.23 30.52
CA LYS A 49 -22.99 -32.65 30.25
C LYS A 49 -22.56 -33.51 31.44
N ILE A 50 -21.36 -33.27 31.96
CA ILE A 50 -20.80 -33.98 33.12
C ILE A 50 -21.69 -33.80 34.35
N ARG A 51 -22.13 -32.57 34.62
CA ARG A 51 -23.06 -32.27 35.73
C ARG A 51 -24.36 -33.06 35.61
N GLY A 52 -24.88 -33.22 34.39
CA GLY A 52 -26.04 -34.06 34.11
C GLY A 52 -25.81 -35.52 34.53
N VAL A 53 -24.70 -36.11 34.11
CA VAL A 53 -24.31 -37.49 34.48
C VAL A 53 -24.16 -37.64 36.00
N VAL A 54 -23.45 -36.72 36.64
CA VAL A 54 -23.26 -36.73 38.11
C VAL A 54 -24.59 -36.65 38.85
N THR A 55 -25.49 -35.75 38.42
CA THR A 55 -26.81 -35.58 39.03
C THR A 55 -27.64 -36.85 38.88
N TYR A 56 -27.59 -37.47 37.72
CA TYR A 56 -28.30 -38.72 37.45
C TYR A 56 -27.81 -39.86 38.34
N VAL A 57 -26.50 -40.05 38.47
CA VAL A 57 -25.92 -41.09 39.35
C VAL A 57 -26.37 -40.92 40.79
N HIS A 58 -26.33 -39.70 41.34
CA HIS A 58 -26.82 -39.43 42.69
C HIS A 58 -28.33 -39.69 42.83
N ASN A 59 -29.12 -39.26 41.85
CA ASN A 59 -30.57 -39.47 41.86
C ASN A 59 -30.93 -40.97 41.80
N GLU A 60 -30.22 -41.77 41.00
CA GLU A 60 -30.45 -43.23 40.97
C GLU A 60 -30.03 -43.91 42.28
N ILE A 61 -28.96 -43.43 42.93
CA ILE A 61 -28.59 -43.89 44.29
C ILE A 61 -29.72 -43.60 45.28
N ASP A 62 -30.21 -42.36 45.32
CA ASP A 62 -31.28 -41.94 46.22
C ASP A 62 -32.58 -42.70 45.95
N GLN A 63 -32.92 -42.90 44.67
CA GLN A 63 -34.08 -43.71 44.29
C GLN A 63 -33.93 -45.17 44.68
N ALA A 64 -32.77 -45.79 44.51
CA ALA A 64 -32.55 -47.17 44.92
C ALA A 64 -32.73 -47.33 46.45
N ILE A 65 -32.18 -46.39 47.23
CA ILE A 65 -32.35 -46.34 48.69
C ILE A 65 -33.82 -46.11 49.06
N HIS A 66 -34.52 -45.20 48.39
CA HIS A 66 -35.92 -44.89 48.66
C HIS A 66 -36.86 -46.05 48.31
N ARG A 67 -36.64 -46.73 47.17
CA ARG A 67 -37.38 -47.95 46.80
C ARG A 67 -37.20 -49.03 47.87
N ALA A 68 -35.99 -49.21 48.38
CA ALA A 68 -35.72 -50.16 49.47
C ALA A 68 -36.47 -49.77 50.76
N GLU A 69 -36.45 -48.48 51.13
CA GLU A 69 -37.18 -47.96 52.29
C GLU A 69 -38.69 -48.20 52.19
N VAL A 70 -39.31 -47.86 51.06
CA VAL A 70 -40.76 -48.03 50.88
C VAL A 70 -41.13 -49.51 50.94
N ALA A 71 -40.37 -50.36 50.24
CA ALA A 71 -40.58 -51.80 50.25
C ALA A 71 -40.49 -52.40 51.66
N ILE A 72 -39.46 -52.03 52.43
CA ILE A 72 -39.27 -52.62 53.76
C ILE A 72 -40.23 -52.06 54.82
N THR A 73 -40.67 -50.82 54.66
CA THR A 73 -41.67 -50.22 55.56
C THR A 73 -43.02 -50.90 55.38
N ALA A 74 -43.43 -51.16 54.12
CA ALA A 74 -44.67 -51.90 53.84
C ALA A 74 -44.66 -53.32 54.44
N VAL A 75 -43.49 -53.97 54.47
CA VAL A 75 -43.31 -55.27 55.14
C VAL A 75 -43.39 -55.12 56.67
N ALA A 76 -42.79 -54.06 57.22
CA ALA A 76 -42.78 -53.81 58.66
C ALA A 76 -44.17 -53.48 59.22
N ASP A 77 -45.05 -52.90 58.41
CA ASP A 77 -46.42 -52.55 58.76
C ASP A 77 -47.42 -53.72 58.57
N ASN A 78 -46.99 -54.86 57.98
CA ASN A 78 -47.85 -56.04 57.84
C ASN A 78 -47.95 -56.80 59.17
N GLU A 79 -49.12 -56.72 59.81
CA GLU A 79 -49.39 -57.35 61.10
C GLU A 79 -49.15 -58.87 61.12
N HIS A 80 -49.47 -59.59 60.03
CA HIS A 80 -49.29 -61.04 59.96
C HIS A 80 -47.81 -61.42 59.95
N ILE A 81 -47.01 -60.73 59.13
CA ILE A 81 -45.56 -60.91 59.08
C ILE A 81 -44.94 -60.62 60.46
N VAL A 82 -45.33 -59.51 61.08
CA VAL A 82 -44.83 -59.13 62.42
C VAL A 82 -45.20 -60.18 63.47
N GLN A 83 -46.43 -60.73 63.44
CA GLN A 83 -46.87 -61.80 64.34
C GLN A 83 -46.04 -63.08 64.17
N TRP A 84 -45.78 -63.52 62.95
CA TRP A 84 -44.97 -64.72 62.68
C TRP A 84 -43.50 -64.52 63.07
N VAL A 85 -42.95 -63.33 62.84
CA VAL A 85 -41.61 -62.96 63.31
C VAL A 85 -41.53 -63.03 64.84
N ALA A 86 -42.52 -62.49 65.56
CA ALA A 86 -42.57 -62.51 67.03
C ALA A 86 -42.64 -63.93 67.60
N GLN A 87 -43.41 -64.82 66.95
CA GLN A 87 -43.52 -66.23 67.32
C GLN A 87 -42.30 -67.06 66.90
N SER A 88 -41.40 -66.49 66.09
CA SER A 88 -40.32 -67.21 65.41
C SER A 88 -40.84 -68.40 64.56
N ASP A 89 -42.06 -68.27 64.01
CA ASP A 89 -42.72 -69.29 63.19
C ASP A 89 -42.24 -69.17 61.73
N ARG A 90 -41.22 -69.95 61.41
CA ARG A 90 -40.55 -69.89 60.11
C ARG A 90 -41.40 -70.42 58.97
N GLU A 91 -42.19 -71.47 59.19
CA GLU A 91 -42.96 -72.11 58.13
C GLU A 91 -44.05 -71.16 57.61
N ARG A 92 -44.76 -70.48 58.53
CA ARG A 92 -45.77 -69.49 58.16
C ARG A 92 -45.16 -68.21 57.58
N LEU A 93 -44.04 -67.75 58.15
CA LEU A 93 -43.32 -66.60 57.61
C LEU A 93 -42.84 -66.85 56.18
N MET A 94 -42.31 -68.04 55.89
CA MET A 94 -41.87 -68.44 54.55
C MET A 94 -43.02 -68.37 53.53
N ALA A 95 -44.17 -68.97 53.86
CA ALA A 95 -45.33 -69.03 52.95
C ALA A 95 -45.88 -67.63 52.58
N GLU A 96 -45.79 -66.67 53.49
CA GLU A 96 -46.25 -65.29 53.27
C GLU A 96 -45.19 -64.43 52.55
N VAL A 97 -43.92 -64.56 52.96
CA VAL A 97 -42.80 -63.78 52.44
C VAL A 97 -42.38 -64.21 51.04
N GLU A 98 -42.52 -65.48 50.66
CA GLU A 98 -42.10 -65.97 49.34
C GLU A 98 -42.82 -65.26 48.18
N LYS A 99 -44.10 -64.96 48.33
CA LYS A 99 -44.88 -64.19 47.33
C LYS A 99 -44.36 -62.78 47.18
N ILE A 100 -44.18 -62.08 48.30
CA ILE A 100 -43.65 -60.70 48.36
C ILE A 100 -42.23 -60.67 47.78
N TRP A 101 -41.42 -61.69 48.08
CA TRP A 101 -40.07 -61.78 47.57
C TRP A 101 -40.02 -61.92 46.05
N ASN A 102 -40.92 -62.71 45.45
CA ASN A 102 -40.98 -62.81 43.99
C ASN A 102 -41.29 -61.45 43.33
N ASP A 103 -42.20 -60.66 43.91
CA ASP A 103 -42.49 -59.31 43.42
C ASP A 103 -41.29 -58.37 43.58
N PHE A 104 -40.62 -58.42 44.75
CA PHE A 104 -39.41 -57.64 44.99
C PHE A 104 -38.25 -58.02 44.07
N ARG A 105 -38.10 -59.29 43.71
CA ARG A 105 -37.09 -59.72 42.73
C ARG A 105 -37.34 -59.12 41.36
N LEU A 106 -38.60 -58.99 40.94
CA LEU A 106 -38.95 -58.32 39.67
C LEU A 106 -38.60 -56.82 39.70
N LEU A 107 -38.59 -56.20 40.88
CA LEU A 107 -38.15 -54.82 41.10
C LEU A 107 -36.63 -54.68 41.27
N GLY A 108 -35.86 -55.76 41.13
CA GLY A 108 -34.41 -55.77 41.17
C GLY A 108 -33.78 -55.91 42.56
N PHE A 109 -34.57 -56.21 43.60
CA PHE A 109 -34.00 -56.49 44.92
C PHE A 109 -33.28 -57.85 44.93
N ALA A 110 -32.12 -57.87 45.59
CA ALA A 110 -31.23 -59.03 45.65
C ALA A 110 -31.18 -59.69 47.04
N GLN A 111 -31.62 -58.98 48.08
CA GLN A 111 -31.62 -59.48 49.45
C GLN A 111 -32.93 -59.10 50.15
N PHE A 112 -33.50 -60.04 50.92
CA PHE A 112 -34.64 -59.82 51.79
C PHE A 112 -34.56 -60.75 53.00
N ASN A 113 -34.44 -60.17 54.19
CA ASN A 113 -34.06 -60.85 55.42
C ASN A 113 -34.90 -60.39 56.61
N PHE A 114 -35.10 -61.28 57.57
CA PHE A 114 -35.73 -61.00 58.86
C PHE A 114 -34.78 -61.37 59.99
N HIS A 115 -34.79 -60.58 61.05
CA HIS A 115 -33.88 -60.71 62.18
C HIS A 115 -34.65 -60.65 63.48
N VAL A 116 -34.26 -61.45 64.47
CA VAL A 116 -34.85 -61.47 65.81
C VAL A 116 -33.76 -61.49 66.87
N LYS A 117 -34.12 -61.13 68.10
CA LYS A 117 -33.23 -61.24 69.26
C LYS A 117 -33.10 -62.71 69.67
N ARG A 118 -31.89 -63.17 69.95
CA ARG A 118 -31.63 -64.52 70.46
C ARG A 118 -32.31 -64.71 71.83
N LYS A 119 -32.90 -65.89 72.08
CA LYS A 119 -33.62 -66.20 73.34
C LYS A 119 -32.72 -66.10 74.58
N GLU A 120 -31.43 -66.37 74.43
CA GLU A 120 -30.40 -66.22 75.46
C GLU A 120 -29.33 -65.24 74.96
N GLY A 121 -29.44 -63.96 75.36
CA GLY A 121 -28.49 -62.91 75.02
C GLY A 121 -29.12 -61.67 74.39
N SER A 122 -28.30 -60.64 74.17
CA SER A 122 -28.70 -59.40 73.47
C SER A 122 -28.37 -59.39 71.98
N GLU A 123 -27.82 -60.49 71.45
CA GLU A 123 -27.41 -60.59 70.05
C GLU A 123 -28.60 -60.81 69.11
N MET A 124 -28.53 -60.17 67.95
CA MET A 124 -29.47 -60.37 66.85
C MET A 124 -29.00 -61.52 65.95
N VAL A 125 -29.95 -62.32 65.48
CA VAL A 125 -29.71 -63.46 64.58
C VAL A 125 -30.68 -63.42 63.41
N PHE A 126 -30.30 -64.02 62.28
CA PHE A 126 -31.21 -64.14 61.13
C PHE A 126 -32.35 -65.12 61.45
N LEU A 127 -33.60 -64.66 61.38
CA LEU A 127 -34.77 -65.53 61.47
C LEU A 127 -35.03 -66.22 60.12
N TYR A 128 -35.02 -65.45 59.03
CA TYR A 128 -35.36 -65.91 57.68
C TYR A 128 -34.61 -65.11 56.62
N ARG A 129 -34.24 -65.75 55.51
CA ARG A 129 -33.57 -65.15 54.35
C ARG A 129 -34.24 -65.64 53.07
N ALA A 130 -35.03 -64.80 52.42
CA ALA A 130 -35.81 -65.21 51.25
C ALA A 130 -34.92 -65.59 50.05
N HIS A 131 -33.73 -64.98 49.96
CA HIS A 131 -32.77 -65.20 48.86
C HIS A 131 -31.84 -66.41 49.08
N ASN A 132 -31.73 -66.91 50.32
CA ASN A 132 -30.97 -68.11 50.65
C ASN A 132 -31.60 -68.78 51.89
N PRO A 133 -32.74 -69.46 51.70
CA PRO A 133 -33.54 -70.05 52.77
C PRO A 133 -32.89 -71.31 53.36
N GLU A 134 -31.62 -71.59 53.12
CA GLU A 134 -30.89 -72.64 53.85
C GLU A 134 -30.11 -72.07 55.04
N LYS A 135 -29.86 -70.74 55.03
CA LYS A 135 -29.04 -70.08 56.05
C LYS A 135 -29.89 -69.33 57.05
N PHE A 136 -29.91 -69.82 58.28
CA PHE A 136 -30.64 -69.20 59.38
C PHE A 136 -29.89 -69.25 60.70
N ASN A 137 -30.31 -68.38 61.62
CA ASN A 137 -29.80 -68.26 62.98
C ASN A 137 -28.29 -67.96 63.07
N ASP A 138 -27.68 -67.49 61.97
CA ASP A 138 -26.29 -67.07 61.95
C ASP A 138 -26.13 -65.65 62.52
N ALA A 139 -24.92 -65.33 62.98
CA ALA A 139 -24.62 -64.06 63.61
C ALA A 139 -24.64 -62.90 62.58
N ILE A 140 -25.16 -61.75 63.00
CA ILE A 140 -25.21 -60.53 62.16
C ILE A 140 -23.93 -59.68 62.22
N THR A 141 -22.79 -60.26 62.62
CA THR A 141 -21.53 -59.55 62.94
C THR A 141 -20.97 -58.67 61.82
N PHE A 142 -21.46 -58.82 60.58
CA PHE A 142 -21.09 -58.04 59.39
C PHE A 142 -22.27 -57.25 58.80
N ARG A 143 -23.19 -56.79 59.65
CA ARG A 143 -24.42 -56.04 59.28
C ARG A 143 -24.64 -54.83 60.19
N PRO A 144 -23.78 -53.81 60.11
CA PRO A 144 -23.89 -52.65 60.98
C PRO A 144 -25.19 -51.83 60.81
N THR A 145 -25.82 -51.82 59.64
CA THR A 145 -27.15 -51.21 59.43
C THR A 145 -28.24 -51.91 60.24
N VAL A 146 -28.21 -53.25 60.28
CA VAL A 146 -29.13 -54.06 61.09
C VAL A 146 -28.90 -53.83 62.56
N MET A 147 -27.64 -53.84 63.01
CA MET A 147 -27.31 -53.53 64.40
C MET A 147 -27.79 -52.14 64.81
N LYS A 148 -27.55 -51.13 63.95
CA LYS A 148 -27.96 -49.75 64.20
C LYS A 148 -29.47 -49.60 64.25
N ALA A 149 -30.22 -50.18 63.30
CA ALA A 149 -31.68 -50.09 63.26
C ALA A 149 -32.35 -50.68 64.49
N ASN A 150 -31.87 -51.84 64.94
CA ASN A 150 -32.39 -52.50 66.14
C ASN A 150 -32.01 -51.77 67.44
N ALA A 151 -30.80 -51.17 67.49
CA ALA A 151 -30.35 -50.40 68.65
C ALA A 151 -31.06 -49.05 68.77
N SER A 152 -31.19 -48.31 67.65
CA SER A 152 -31.85 -47.01 67.60
C SER A 152 -33.37 -47.12 67.57
N LYS A 153 -33.92 -48.29 67.21
CA LYS A 153 -35.34 -48.52 66.97
C LYS A 153 -35.90 -47.59 65.88
N GLN A 154 -35.06 -47.24 64.91
CA GLN A 154 -35.40 -46.40 63.76
C GLN A 154 -34.99 -47.10 62.46
N LEU A 155 -35.67 -46.76 61.36
CA LEU A 155 -35.28 -47.17 60.02
C LEU A 155 -33.83 -46.71 59.75
N VAL A 156 -32.97 -47.64 59.31
CA VAL A 156 -31.63 -47.31 58.81
C VAL A 156 -31.55 -47.69 57.35
N LYS A 157 -31.14 -46.74 56.52
CA LYS A 157 -31.03 -46.94 55.08
C LYS A 157 -29.73 -46.34 54.54
N GLY A 158 -29.25 -46.88 53.44
CA GLY A 158 -28.05 -46.41 52.75
C GLY A 158 -27.21 -47.55 52.19
N LEU A 159 -26.04 -47.18 51.66
CA LEU A 159 -25.08 -48.12 51.12
C LEU A 159 -24.30 -48.80 52.27
N GLU A 160 -24.19 -50.13 52.22
CA GLU A 160 -23.45 -50.94 53.19
C GLU A 160 -22.71 -52.08 52.48
N GLN A 161 -21.51 -52.40 52.96
CA GLN A 161 -20.76 -53.58 52.53
C GLN A 161 -21.23 -54.84 53.27
N GLY A 162 -21.55 -55.89 52.52
CA GLY A 162 -21.79 -57.22 53.04
C GLY A 162 -20.83 -58.27 52.50
N ARG A 163 -21.02 -59.53 52.92
CA ARG A 163 -20.22 -60.67 52.41
C ARG A 163 -20.28 -60.85 50.89
N ALA A 164 -21.38 -60.45 50.27
CA ALA A 164 -21.59 -60.55 48.82
C ALA A 164 -21.20 -59.24 48.07
N GLY A 165 -20.62 -58.25 48.77
CA GLY A 165 -20.32 -56.94 48.21
C GLY A 165 -21.24 -55.83 48.75
N TYR A 166 -21.16 -54.67 48.12
CA TYR A 166 -21.94 -53.48 48.48
C TYR A 166 -23.36 -53.54 47.93
N GLY A 167 -24.32 -53.00 48.68
CA GLY A 167 -25.70 -52.86 48.24
C GLY A 167 -26.41 -51.70 48.93
N PHE A 168 -27.42 -51.13 48.26
CA PHE A 168 -28.31 -50.15 48.86
C PHE A 168 -29.34 -50.89 49.71
N ARG A 169 -29.36 -50.61 51.01
CA ARG A 169 -30.17 -51.37 51.98
C ARG A 169 -31.10 -50.46 52.74
N ALA A 170 -32.20 -51.03 53.18
CA ALA A 170 -33.08 -50.44 54.17
C ALA A 170 -33.44 -51.50 55.20
N VAL A 171 -33.32 -51.15 56.47
CA VAL A 171 -33.63 -52.00 57.60
C VAL A 171 -34.67 -51.32 58.47
N ALA A 172 -35.86 -51.91 58.55
CA ALA A 172 -36.96 -51.43 59.38
C ALA A 172 -37.07 -52.26 60.67
N PRO A 173 -37.07 -51.63 61.86
CA PRO A 173 -37.40 -52.31 63.11
C PRO A 173 -38.88 -52.73 63.12
N LEU A 174 -39.16 -53.90 63.69
CA LEU A 174 -40.49 -54.51 63.79
C LEU A 174 -41.00 -54.39 65.22
N PHE A 175 -42.27 -54.04 65.37
CA PHE A 175 -42.92 -53.86 66.67
C PHE A 175 -44.23 -54.63 66.73
N LEU A 176 -44.42 -55.41 67.79
CA LEU A 176 -45.71 -56.03 68.11
C LEU A 176 -46.26 -55.37 69.38
N GLN A 177 -47.42 -54.73 69.29
CA GLN A 177 -48.06 -54.03 70.42
C GLN A 177 -47.11 -53.02 71.12
N GLY A 178 -46.25 -52.33 70.34
CA GLY A 178 -45.27 -51.37 70.84
C GLY A 178 -43.97 -51.97 71.39
N VAL A 179 -43.85 -53.31 71.44
CA VAL A 179 -42.62 -54.00 71.85
C VAL A 179 -41.77 -54.30 70.62
N HIS A 180 -40.50 -53.88 70.64
CA HIS A 180 -39.53 -54.17 69.58
C HIS A 180 -39.16 -55.66 69.57
N ILE A 181 -39.44 -56.36 68.47
CA ILE A 181 -39.27 -57.81 68.34
C ILE A 181 -38.09 -58.21 67.43
N GLY A 182 -37.62 -57.29 66.58
CA GLY A 182 -36.56 -57.55 65.63
C GLY A 182 -36.59 -56.56 64.46
N SER A 183 -36.11 -56.97 63.28
CA SER A 183 -36.09 -56.10 62.10
C SER A 183 -36.23 -56.86 60.78
N ALA A 184 -36.79 -56.21 59.76
CA ALA A 184 -36.73 -56.66 58.37
C ALA A 184 -35.70 -55.84 57.58
N GLU A 185 -34.94 -56.46 56.68
CA GLU A 185 -33.96 -55.83 55.78
C GLU A 185 -34.29 -56.18 54.34
N ILE A 186 -34.26 -55.19 53.44
CA ILE A 186 -34.22 -55.41 52.00
C ILE A 186 -33.00 -54.72 51.39
N GLY A 187 -32.45 -55.29 50.32
CA GLY A 187 -31.26 -54.78 49.65
C GLY A 187 -31.33 -54.86 48.13
N PHE A 188 -30.88 -53.79 47.48
CA PHE A 188 -30.66 -53.70 46.03
C PHE A 188 -29.16 -53.87 45.72
N ASP A 189 -28.84 -54.66 44.69
CA ASP A 189 -27.44 -54.91 44.31
C ASP A 189 -26.82 -53.66 43.67
N MET A 190 -25.69 -53.20 44.22
CA MET A 190 -24.96 -52.04 43.71
C MET A 190 -23.99 -52.43 42.58
N ALA A 191 -23.72 -53.72 42.36
CA ALA A 191 -22.75 -54.16 41.36
C ALA A 191 -23.32 -54.20 39.94
N ASN A 192 -23.96 -55.30 39.52
CA ASN A 192 -24.36 -55.47 38.11
C ASN A 192 -25.61 -54.63 37.78
N ALA A 193 -26.65 -54.75 38.61
CA ALA A 193 -27.95 -54.16 38.31
C ALA A 193 -27.90 -52.62 38.26
N PHE A 194 -27.19 -52.00 39.19
CA PHE A 194 -27.02 -50.55 39.23
C PHE A 194 -26.21 -50.04 38.04
N LEU A 195 -25.11 -50.71 37.67
CA LEU A 195 -24.32 -50.34 36.50
C LEU A 195 -25.10 -50.42 35.19
N GLU A 196 -25.96 -51.43 35.01
CA GLU A 196 -26.83 -51.55 33.84
C GLU A 196 -27.87 -50.43 33.77
N ILE A 197 -28.42 -50.00 34.91
CA ILE A 197 -29.32 -48.83 34.97
C ILE A 197 -28.58 -47.58 34.48
N LEU A 198 -27.37 -47.32 35.00
CA LEU A 198 -26.57 -46.18 34.58
C LEU A 198 -26.23 -46.22 33.07
N ASN A 199 -25.80 -47.38 32.57
CA ASN A 199 -25.44 -47.58 31.17
C ASN A 199 -26.64 -47.49 30.22
N SER A 200 -27.86 -47.80 30.69
CA SER A 200 -29.09 -47.68 29.89
C SER A 200 -29.46 -46.23 29.57
N HIS A 201 -29.21 -45.30 30.50
CA HIS A 201 -29.51 -43.88 30.34
C HIS A 201 -28.34 -43.11 29.73
N TYR A 202 -27.12 -43.41 30.18
CA TYR A 202 -25.88 -42.83 29.67
C TYR A 202 -24.97 -43.95 29.14
N PRO A 203 -25.10 -44.29 27.83
CA PRO A 203 -24.29 -45.32 27.22
C PRO A 203 -22.80 -44.99 27.26
N GLY A 204 -21.99 -45.88 27.83
CA GLY A 204 -20.55 -45.70 27.92
C GLY A 204 -19.87 -46.89 28.57
N ASN A 205 -18.69 -46.66 29.13
CA ASN A 205 -18.04 -47.64 29.99
C ASN A 205 -18.17 -47.15 31.42
N TRP A 206 -18.69 -48.01 32.29
CA TRP A 206 -18.87 -47.71 33.70
C TRP A 206 -18.14 -48.74 34.56
N ALA A 207 -17.54 -48.28 35.65
CA ALA A 207 -16.86 -49.12 36.62
C ALA A 207 -17.13 -48.64 38.04
N ILE A 208 -17.05 -49.57 38.99
CA ILE A 208 -17.17 -49.27 40.42
C ILE A 208 -15.93 -49.78 41.12
N TYR A 209 -15.24 -48.87 41.80
CA TYR A 209 -14.04 -49.17 42.57
C TYR A 209 -14.32 -49.11 44.06
N ASN A 210 -13.73 -50.05 44.79
CA ASN A 210 -13.77 -50.06 46.24
C ASN A 210 -12.65 -49.19 46.82
N LEU A 211 -13.01 -48.12 47.50
CA LEU A 211 -12.07 -47.21 48.17
C LEU A 211 -11.82 -47.58 49.63
N ALA A 212 -12.73 -48.33 50.25
CA ALA A 212 -12.56 -48.80 51.63
C ALA A 212 -11.83 -50.14 51.67
N ARG A 213 -10.80 -50.25 52.50
CA ARG A 213 -10.24 -51.56 52.89
C ARG A 213 -11.20 -52.20 53.90
N GLY A 214 -11.96 -53.20 53.44
CA GLY A 214 -12.98 -53.91 54.21
C GLY A 214 -12.45 -55.17 54.92
N ILE A 215 -13.29 -55.75 55.78
CA ILE A 215 -12.94 -56.61 56.94
C ILE A 215 -12.80 -58.11 56.56
N SER A 216 -12.24 -58.46 55.40
CA SER A 216 -12.19 -59.85 54.89
C SER A 216 -10.83 -60.19 54.26
N GLU A 217 -10.11 -61.17 54.81
CA GLU A 217 -8.75 -61.60 54.40
C GLU A 217 -8.64 -62.31 53.04
N GLY A 218 -9.67 -62.31 52.18
CA GLY A 218 -9.60 -63.07 50.92
C GLY A 218 -10.69 -62.74 49.91
N ASP A 219 -10.60 -61.55 49.30
CA ASP A 219 -10.95 -61.20 47.90
C ASP A 219 -11.16 -59.67 47.82
N ASP A 220 -10.09 -58.90 48.07
CA ASP A 220 -10.10 -57.44 47.92
C ASP A 220 -9.93 -57.06 46.44
N LYS A 221 -10.94 -57.36 45.62
CA LYS A 221 -10.98 -56.79 44.27
C LYS A 221 -11.17 -55.29 44.36
N VAL A 222 -10.21 -54.57 43.80
CA VAL A 222 -10.21 -53.11 43.70
C VAL A 222 -11.32 -52.63 42.76
N LEU A 223 -11.44 -53.28 41.60
CA LEU A 223 -12.57 -53.14 40.70
C LEU A 223 -13.67 -54.13 41.11
N LEU A 224 -14.78 -53.62 41.64
CA LEU A 224 -15.91 -54.45 42.03
C LEU A 224 -16.63 -55.00 40.80
N ASN A 225 -16.89 -54.13 39.82
CA ASN A 225 -17.54 -54.52 38.58
C ASN A 225 -17.40 -53.43 37.50
N ALA A 226 -17.64 -53.82 36.24
CA ALA A 226 -17.69 -52.91 35.10
C ALA A 226 -18.67 -53.39 34.02
N VAL A 227 -19.28 -52.43 33.31
CA VAL A 227 -20.16 -52.63 32.15
C VAL A 227 -19.73 -51.69 31.01
N GLY A 228 -20.05 -52.06 29.77
CA GLY A 228 -19.73 -51.28 28.57
C GLY A 228 -19.06 -52.10 27.49
N ARG A 229 -19.09 -51.60 26.25
CA ARG A 229 -18.58 -52.32 25.07
C ARG A 229 -17.06 -52.52 25.08
N GLN A 230 -16.31 -51.68 25.80
CA GLN A 230 -14.84 -51.71 25.83
C GLN A 230 -14.29 -51.74 27.26
N LYS A 231 -15.10 -52.16 28.23
CA LYS A 231 -14.75 -52.12 29.66
C LYS A 231 -13.38 -52.73 29.99
N ASP A 232 -13.01 -53.85 29.37
CA ASP A 232 -11.75 -54.56 29.66
C ASP A 232 -10.50 -53.85 29.10
N LYS A 233 -10.69 -52.90 28.17
CA LYS A 233 -9.61 -52.06 27.63
C LYS A 233 -9.48 -50.72 28.38
N VAL A 234 -10.54 -50.32 29.08
CA VAL A 234 -10.68 -49.00 29.69
C VAL A 234 -10.42 -49.07 31.20
N PHE A 235 -10.80 -50.17 31.84
CA PHE A 235 -10.68 -50.33 33.28
C PHE A 235 -9.70 -51.45 33.63
N GLU A 236 -8.74 -51.10 34.46
CA GLU A 236 -7.82 -52.05 35.07
C GLU A 236 -8.26 -52.36 36.51
N ASN A 237 -7.88 -53.52 37.04
CA ASN A 237 -8.13 -53.85 38.45
C ASN A 237 -7.13 -53.14 39.38
N LEU A 238 -6.99 -51.83 39.21
CA LEU A 238 -6.10 -50.94 39.96
C LEU A 238 -6.86 -49.66 40.31
N LEU A 239 -6.55 -49.08 41.48
CA LEU A 239 -7.15 -47.80 41.85
C LEU A 239 -6.61 -46.71 40.92
N PRO A 240 -7.41 -45.71 40.55
CA PRO A 240 -6.89 -44.52 39.87
C PRO A 240 -5.83 -43.84 40.72
N ASP A 241 -4.96 -43.05 40.07
CA ASP A 241 -3.86 -42.33 40.72
C ASP A 241 -4.25 -41.64 42.03
N GLU A 242 -3.32 -41.62 43.00
CA GLU A 242 -3.54 -40.96 44.30
C GLU A 242 -3.98 -39.48 44.17
N SER A 243 -3.58 -38.82 43.08
CA SER A 243 -4.01 -37.46 42.76
C SER A 243 -5.52 -37.34 42.51
N ILE A 244 -6.12 -38.33 41.87
CA ILE A 244 -7.57 -38.40 41.60
C ILE A 244 -8.30 -38.72 42.90
N GLN A 245 -7.79 -39.70 43.65
CA GLN A 245 -8.34 -40.07 44.96
C GLN A 245 -8.37 -38.87 45.92
N ASN A 246 -7.30 -38.07 45.96
CA ASN A 246 -7.25 -36.87 46.80
C ASN A 246 -8.25 -35.78 46.36
N ARG A 247 -8.54 -35.66 45.05
CA ARG A 247 -9.50 -34.67 44.53
C ARG A 247 -10.95 -35.03 44.86
N ILE A 248 -11.27 -36.31 44.98
CA ILE A 248 -12.64 -36.78 45.30
C ILE A 248 -12.94 -36.89 46.80
N LYS A 249 -11.92 -36.81 47.69
CA LYS A 249 -12.07 -36.89 49.16
C LYS A 249 -13.04 -35.85 49.77
N GLY A 250 -13.27 -34.74 49.08
CA GLY A 250 -14.16 -33.66 49.52
C GLY A 250 -15.62 -33.78 49.06
N ASP A 251 -16.08 -34.99 48.68
CA ASP A 251 -17.42 -35.22 48.09
C ASP A 251 -17.65 -34.46 46.77
N LYS A 252 -16.57 -34.22 46.03
CA LYS A 252 -16.61 -33.57 44.72
C LYS A 252 -16.30 -34.62 43.66
N HIS A 253 -17.13 -34.66 42.62
CA HIS A 253 -16.75 -35.38 41.42
C HIS A 253 -15.50 -34.73 40.80
N HIS A 254 -14.71 -35.52 40.09
CA HIS A 254 -13.55 -35.06 39.34
C HIS A 254 -13.63 -35.62 37.93
N TYR A 255 -13.19 -34.87 36.93
CA TYR A 255 -13.10 -35.39 35.57
C TYR A 255 -11.78 -35.01 34.90
N GLN A 256 -11.39 -35.80 33.92
CA GLN A 256 -10.25 -35.54 33.05
C GLN A 256 -10.66 -35.79 31.61
N MET A 257 -10.21 -34.93 30.70
CA MET A 257 -10.38 -35.14 29.26
C MET A 257 -9.07 -35.70 28.70
N ASP A 258 -9.16 -36.73 27.89
CA ASP A 258 -8.02 -37.33 27.20
C ASP A 258 -8.14 -37.06 25.69
N GLU A 259 -7.20 -36.28 25.17
CA GLU A 259 -7.16 -35.91 23.75
C GLU A 259 -6.80 -37.10 22.85
N SER A 260 -5.98 -38.03 23.34
CA SER A 260 -5.48 -39.16 22.56
C SER A 260 -6.59 -40.18 22.26
N THR A 261 -7.45 -40.41 23.24
CA THR A 261 -8.60 -41.31 23.15
C THR A 261 -9.91 -40.58 22.83
N LYS A 262 -9.89 -39.23 22.83
CA LYS A 262 -11.07 -38.36 22.69
C LYS A 262 -12.19 -38.74 23.65
N SER A 263 -11.85 -38.94 24.92
CA SER A 263 -12.79 -39.36 25.95
C SER A 263 -12.78 -38.47 27.18
N VAL A 264 -13.88 -38.48 27.91
CA VAL A 264 -14.00 -37.90 29.25
C VAL A 264 -14.02 -39.03 30.26
N ASN A 265 -13.13 -38.95 31.24
CA ASN A 265 -13.04 -39.85 32.37
C ASN A 265 -13.59 -39.11 33.60
N LEU A 266 -14.77 -39.50 34.05
CA LEU A 266 -15.49 -38.92 35.19
C LEU A 266 -15.42 -39.86 36.39
N TYR A 267 -15.14 -39.30 37.57
CA TYR A 267 -15.00 -40.00 38.84
C TYR A 267 -15.98 -39.41 39.85
N ILE A 268 -16.89 -40.24 40.37
CA ILE A 268 -17.97 -39.85 41.28
C ILE A 268 -17.81 -40.60 42.60
N PRO A 269 -17.53 -39.91 43.73
CA PRO A 269 -17.47 -40.56 45.03
C PRO A 269 -18.88 -40.99 45.48
N VAL A 270 -18.98 -42.15 46.14
CA VAL A 270 -20.22 -42.66 46.71
C VAL A 270 -20.04 -42.98 48.19
N LYS A 271 -20.99 -42.47 48.99
CA LYS A 271 -20.96 -42.56 50.46
C LYS A 271 -21.70 -43.78 50.99
N ASN A 272 -21.22 -44.33 52.09
CA ASN A 272 -21.93 -45.32 52.89
C ASN A 272 -23.03 -44.66 53.75
N TYR A 273 -23.81 -45.49 54.46
CA TYR A 273 -24.83 -45.03 55.41
C TYR A 273 -24.29 -44.21 56.61
N GLN A 274 -22.98 -44.17 56.82
CA GLN A 274 -22.30 -43.36 57.86
C GLN A 274 -21.83 -42.00 57.32
N GLY A 275 -21.85 -41.80 56.00
CA GLY A 275 -21.36 -40.60 55.32
C GLY A 275 -19.92 -40.69 54.81
N ASP A 276 -19.24 -41.83 55.01
CA ASP A 276 -17.87 -42.06 54.53
C ASP A 276 -17.86 -42.41 53.05
N ILE A 277 -16.93 -41.84 52.28
CA ILE A 277 -16.71 -42.21 50.87
C ILE A 277 -16.07 -43.60 50.84
N VAL A 278 -16.83 -44.59 50.41
CA VAL A 278 -16.41 -46.00 50.40
C VAL A 278 -16.24 -46.56 48.99
N LEU A 279 -16.89 -45.95 48.01
CA LEU A 279 -16.86 -46.38 46.61
C LEU A 279 -16.61 -45.20 45.67
N MET A 280 -16.15 -45.51 44.48
CA MET A 280 -16.00 -44.56 43.38
C MET A 280 -16.59 -45.14 42.11
N VAL A 281 -17.55 -44.43 41.51
CA VAL A 281 -18.08 -44.74 40.19
C VAL A 281 -17.24 -44.00 39.15
N GLN A 282 -16.66 -44.75 38.21
CA GLN A 282 -15.95 -44.19 37.07
C GLN A 282 -16.82 -44.32 35.82
N TYR A 283 -16.94 -43.24 35.05
CA TYR A 283 -17.63 -43.20 33.76
C TYR A 283 -16.66 -42.72 32.68
N VAL A 284 -16.56 -43.48 31.60
CA VAL A 284 -15.72 -43.17 30.44
C VAL A 284 -16.58 -43.15 29.18
N SER A 285 -16.68 -41.98 28.56
CA SER A 285 -17.43 -41.77 27.33
C SER A 285 -16.64 -41.01 26.29
N ALA A 286 -16.87 -41.30 25.01
CA ALA A 286 -16.35 -40.49 23.91
C ALA A 286 -16.92 -39.06 23.98
N THR A 287 -16.11 -38.07 23.65
CA THR A 287 -16.51 -36.66 23.58
C THR A 287 -16.20 -36.05 22.23
N ASP A 288 -17.07 -35.16 21.77
CA ASP A 288 -16.89 -34.36 20.56
C ASP A 288 -16.14 -33.04 20.83
N TYR A 289 -15.74 -32.78 22.08
CA TYR A 289 -15.03 -31.58 22.50
C TYR A 289 -13.79 -31.30 21.64
N PHE A 290 -12.91 -32.29 21.48
CA PHE A 290 -11.64 -32.11 20.75
C PHE A 290 -11.86 -31.87 19.25
N ASP A 291 -12.88 -32.50 18.66
CA ASP A 291 -13.23 -32.26 17.26
C ASP A 291 -13.80 -30.86 17.06
N LYS A 292 -14.69 -30.41 17.96
CA LYS A 292 -15.21 -29.04 17.97
C LYS A 292 -14.11 -28.00 18.20
N LEU A 293 -13.18 -28.27 19.11
CA LEU A 293 -12.04 -27.40 19.38
C LEU A 293 -11.13 -27.29 18.17
N ASN A 294 -10.82 -28.42 17.51
CA ASN A 294 -10.00 -28.41 16.31
C ASN A 294 -10.71 -27.71 15.13
N GLN A 295 -12.01 -27.94 14.94
CA GLN A 295 -12.82 -27.23 13.95
C GLN A 295 -12.84 -25.72 14.21
N ALA A 296 -13.02 -25.30 15.46
CA ALA A 296 -12.96 -23.89 15.84
C ALA A 296 -11.58 -23.28 15.51
N LYS A 297 -10.49 -23.94 15.90
CA LYS A 297 -9.12 -23.50 15.59
C LYS A 297 -8.87 -23.38 14.08
N GLN A 298 -9.21 -24.42 13.32
CA GLN A 298 -9.03 -24.43 11.86
C GLN A 298 -9.88 -23.36 11.17
N GLY A 299 -11.13 -23.20 11.59
CA GLY A 299 -12.04 -22.17 11.09
C GLY A 299 -11.48 -20.76 11.31
N THR A 300 -10.99 -20.46 12.51
CA THR A 300 -10.40 -19.13 12.80
C THR A 300 -9.11 -18.90 12.02
N ILE A 301 -8.23 -19.90 11.89
CA ILE A 301 -7.01 -19.78 11.08
C ILE A 301 -7.36 -19.50 9.61
N LEU A 302 -8.35 -20.20 9.05
CA LEU A 302 -8.77 -20.01 7.66
C LEU A 302 -9.33 -18.59 7.45
N ILE A 303 -10.19 -18.11 8.34
CA ILE A 303 -10.76 -16.75 8.28
C ILE A 303 -9.65 -15.69 8.39
N CYS A 304 -8.69 -15.87 9.30
CA CYS A 304 -7.55 -14.96 9.42
C CYS A 304 -6.69 -14.98 8.17
N GLY A 305 -6.39 -16.17 7.61
CA GLY A 305 -5.59 -16.32 6.40
C GLY A 305 -6.23 -15.66 5.18
N THR A 306 -7.53 -15.87 4.96
CA THR A 306 -8.27 -15.22 3.87
C THR A 306 -8.35 -13.70 4.07
N GLY A 307 -8.58 -13.24 5.30
CA GLY A 307 -8.54 -11.82 5.65
C GLY A 307 -7.20 -11.16 5.35
N LEU A 308 -6.08 -11.82 5.66
CA LEU A 308 -4.74 -11.34 5.33
C LEU A 308 -4.52 -11.25 3.81
N ILE A 309 -4.93 -12.26 3.04
CA ILE A 309 -4.82 -12.25 1.57
C ILE A 309 -5.64 -11.12 0.96
N ILE A 310 -6.90 -10.97 1.37
CA ILE A 310 -7.79 -9.90 0.89
C ILE A 310 -7.20 -8.52 1.22
N SER A 311 -6.69 -8.35 2.45
CA SER A 311 -6.00 -7.11 2.83
C SER A 311 -4.81 -6.85 1.89
N GLY A 312 -4.00 -7.88 1.61
CA GLY A 312 -2.89 -7.90 0.64
C GLY A 312 -3.27 -7.35 -0.74
N ILE A 313 -4.37 -7.85 -1.28
CA ILE A 313 -4.88 -7.45 -2.61
C ILE A 313 -5.35 -5.99 -2.58
N ILE A 314 -6.13 -5.61 -1.57
CA ILE A 314 -6.61 -4.22 -1.41
C ILE A 314 -5.42 -3.25 -1.33
N ILE A 315 -4.35 -3.62 -0.62
CA ILE A 315 -3.11 -2.82 -0.52
C ILE A 315 -2.49 -2.61 -1.89
N PHE A 316 -2.33 -3.68 -2.65
CA PHE A 316 -1.72 -3.61 -3.97
C PHE A 316 -2.52 -2.71 -4.93
N ILE A 317 -3.85 -2.80 -4.85
CA ILE A 317 -4.76 -1.95 -5.63
C ILE A 317 -4.62 -0.49 -5.22
N LEU A 318 -4.73 -0.17 -3.93
CA LEU A 318 -4.62 1.21 -3.43
C LEU A 318 -3.24 1.83 -3.69
N TYR A 319 -2.17 1.03 -3.57
CA TYR A 319 -0.82 1.46 -3.95
C TYR A 319 -0.77 1.88 -5.43
N LYS A 320 -1.30 1.05 -6.33
CA LYS A 320 -1.34 1.37 -7.77
C LYS A 320 -2.24 2.57 -8.09
N MET A 321 -3.37 2.72 -7.41
CA MET A 321 -4.32 3.80 -7.65
C MET A 321 -3.84 5.17 -7.14
N ILE A 322 -3.15 5.21 -6.00
CA ILE A 322 -2.76 6.47 -5.34
C ILE A 322 -1.29 6.80 -5.57
N THR A 323 -0.40 5.87 -5.24
CA THR A 323 1.03 6.18 -5.08
C THR A 323 1.70 6.38 -6.44
N THR A 324 1.34 5.58 -7.44
CA THR A 324 1.95 5.66 -8.78
C THR A 324 1.64 6.99 -9.48
N PRO A 325 0.37 7.45 -9.60
CA PRO A 325 0.07 8.73 -10.25
C PRO A 325 0.70 9.92 -9.54
N ILE A 326 0.65 9.96 -8.20
CA ILE A 326 1.29 11.04 -7.42
C ILE A 326 2.79 11.10 -7.67
N ARG A 327 3.48 9.94 -7.73
CA ARG A 327 4.92 9.91 -8.01
C ARG A 327 5.21 10.44 -9.42
N GLN A 328 4.40 10.11 -10.41
CA GLN A 328 4.54 10.63 -11.76
C GLN A 328 4.30 12.14 -11.81
N LEU A 329 3.29 12.66 -11.11
CA LEU A 329 3.04 14.11 -10.99
C LEU A 329 4.24 14.85 -10.40
N VAL A 330 4.89 14.28 -9.37
CA VAL A 330 6.10 14.87 -8.77
C VAL A 330 7.26 14.91 -9.78
N ILE A 331 7.44 13.87 -10.59
CA ILE A 331 8.47 13.83 -11.63
C ILE A 331 8.18 14.89 -12.70
N GLU A 332 6.95 14.95 -13.20
CA GLU A 332 6.52 15.94 -14.18
C GLU A 332 6.66 17.39 -13.68
N THR A 333 6.40 17.62 -12.39
CA THR A 333 6.61 18.94 -11.77
C THR A 333 8.08 19.36 -11.84
N GLU A 334 9.03 18.44 -11.61
CA GLU A 334 10.45 18.74 -11.72
C GLU A 334 10.88 18.97 -13.18
N ASN A 335 10.27 18.27 -14.14
CA ASN A 335 10.47 18.52 -15.58
C ASN A 335 9.98 19.92 -15.97
N ILE A 336 8.77 20.31 -15.52
CA ILE A 336 8.22 21.66 -15.73
C ILE A 336 9.14 22.73 -15.13
N LYS A 337 9.67 22.51 -13.93
CA LYS A 337 10.62 23.43 -13.29
C LYS A 337 11.94 23.57 -14.07
N ARG A 338 12.34 22.55 -14.82
CA ARG A 338 13.50 22.61 -15.74
C ARG A 338 13.13 23.11 -17.14
N PHE A 339 11.88 23.56 -17.31
CA PHE A 339 11.29 23.97 -18.58
C PHE A 339 11.41 22.88 -19.67
N GLN A 340 11.33 21.62 -19.26
CA GLN A 340 11.27 20.44 -20.13
C GLN A 340 9.81 20.03 -20.29
N ILE A 341 9.11 20.73 -21.18
CA ILE A 341 7.65 20.66 -21.28
C ILE A 341 7.15 20.04 -22.59
N ASP A 342 8.00 19.47 -23.42
CA ASP A 342 7.63 19.05 -24.79
C ASP A 342 6.80 17.77 -24.84
N GLU A 343 6.99 16.86 -23.88
CA GLU A 343 6.27 15.59 -23.87
C GLU A 343 4.83 15.72 -23.36
N PRO A 344 3.85 15.03 -23.95
CA PRO A 344 2.47 15.05 -23.46
C PRO A 344 2.37 14.36 -22.09
N LEU A 345 1.42 14.80 -21.26
CA LEU A 345 1.19 14.17 -19.97
C LEU A 345 0.49 12.81 -20.17
N GLN A 346 1.15 11.72 -19.77
CA GLN A 346 0.59 10.37 -19.91
C GLN A 346 0.21 9.77 -18.55
N ILE A 347 -0.41 10.58 -17.69
CA ILE A 347 -0.83 10.14 -16.36
C ILE A 347 -2.34 9.94 -16.39
N ARG A 348 -2.81 8.78 -15.93
CA ARG A 348 -4.25 8.52 -15.72
C ARG A 348 -4.46 8.08 -14.30
N SER A 349 -5.46 8.66 -13.66
CA SER A 349 -5.87 8.30 -12.30
C SER A 349 -7.30 7.77 -12.28
N GLN A 350 -7.55 6.80 -11.42
CA GLN A 350 -8.91 6.33 -11.11
C GLN A 350 -9.56 7.12 -9.98
N ILE A 351 -8.78 8.01 -9.34
CA ILE A 351 -9.22 8.89 -8.25
C ILE A 351 -9.51 10.25 -8.86
N GLY A 352 -10.75 10.72 -8.69
CA GLY A 352 -11.25 11.95 -9.30
C GLY A 352 -10.39 13.16 -8.96
N GLU A 353 -10.05 13.36 -7.69
CA GLU A 353 -9.26 14.50 -7.23
C GLU A 353 -7.83 14.48 -7.81
N VAL A 354 -7.25 13.28 -7.99
CA VAL A 354 -5.94 13.15 -8.61
C VAL A 354 -6.03 13.36 -10.13
N GLN A 355 -7.15 12.99 -10.76
CA GLN A 355 -7.38 13.27 -12.18
C GLN A 355 -7.58 14.77 -12.42
N GLU A 356 -8.31 15.48 -11.56
CA GLU A 356 -8.44 16.94 -11.64
C GLU A 356 -7.07 17.64 -11.54
N LEU A 357 -6.17 17.15 -10.68
CA LEU A 357 -4.80 17.64 -10.60
C LEU A 357 -4.00 17.37 -11.89
N VAL A 358 -4.18 16.19 -12.49
CA VAL A 358 -3.58 15.84 -13.78
C VAL A 358 -4.05 16.81 -14.87
N ASP A 359 -5.36 17.03 -14.98
CA ASP A 359 -5.96 17.88 -16.01
C ASP A 359 -5.53 19.35 -15.83
N ALA A 360 -5.50 19.84 -14.59
CA ALA A 360 -5.01 21.19 -14.27
C ALA A 360 -3.53 21.36 -14.65
N MET A 361 -2.70 20.36 -14.35
CA MET A 361 -1.27 20.38 -14.68
C MET A 361 -1.04 20.28 -16.20
N GLU A 362 -1.84 19.49 -16.91
CA GLU A 362 -1.83 19.43 -18.37
C GLU A 362 -2.20 20.79 -18.99
N GLY A 363 -3.27 21.43 -18.53
CA GLY A 363 -3.66 22.77 -18.96
C GLY A 363 -2.54 23.81 -18.72
N MET A 364 -1.89 23.76 -17.55
CA MET A 364 -0.73 24.61 -17.25
C MET A 364 0.45 24.31 -18.19
N LYS A 365 0.75 23.03 -18.47
CA LYS A 365 1.84 22.62 -19.36
C LYS A 365 1.60 23.13 -20.80
N ILE A 366 0.39 22.96 -21.32
CA ILE A 366 -0.03 23.47 -22.64
C ILE A 366 0.05 25.01 -22.68
N GLY A 367 -0.38 25.68 -21.61
CA GLY A 367 -0.24 27.13 -21.47
C GLY A 367 1.23 27.57 -21.56
N LEU A 368 2.13 26.94 -20.80
CA LEU A 368 3.56 27.23 -20.83
C LEU A 368 4.21 26.92 -22.19
N GLN A 369 3.82 25.82 -22.85
CA GLN A 369 4.28 25.49 -24.20
C GLN A 369 3.85 26.57 -25.21
N SER A 370 2.66 27.15 -25.03
CA SER A 370 2.19 28.24 -25.86
C SER A 370 2.98 29.52 -25.58
N PHE A 371 3.23 29.86 -24.31
CA PHE A 371 4.05 31.03 -23.93
C PHE A 371 5.49 30.94 -24.44
N ARG A 372 6.05 29.74 -24.53
CA ARG A 372 7.38 29.47 -25.11
C ARG A 372 7.54 30.04 -26.53
N LYS A 373 6.45 30.12 -27.30
CA LYS A 373 6.47 30.67 -28.68
C LYS A 373 6.57 32.20 -28.72
N TYR A 374 6.35 32.87 -27.59
CA TYR A 374 6.33 34.34 -27.50
C TYR A 374 7.49 34.91 -26.68
N ILE A 375 8.22 34.07 -25.94
CA ILE A 375 9.25 34.49 -25.00
C ILE A 375 10.47 33.57 -25.19
N PRO A 376 11.71 34.11 -25.25
CA PRO A 376 12.90 33.29 -25.36
C PRO A 376 13.01 32.24 -24.24
N ASP A 377 13.23 30.97 -24.63
CA ASP A 377 13.37 29.83 -23.72
C ASP A 377 14.34 30.07 -22.56
N GLN A 378 15.49 30.67 -22.89
CA GLN A 378 16.57 30.91 -21.95
C GLN A 378 16.13 31.89 -20.85
N LEU A 379 15.33 32.89 -21.18
CA LEU A 379 14.78 33.84 -20.22
C LEU A 379 13.80 33.15 -19.26
N VAL A 380 12.89 32.32 -19.79
CA VAL A 380 11.91 31.61 -18.96
C VAL A 380 12.61 30.67 -17.97
N ARG A 381 13.63 29.94 -18.41
CA ARG A 381 14.47 29.09 -17.54
C ARG A 381 15.13 29.90 -16.43
N GLN A 382 15.69 31.07 -16.74
CA GLN A 382 16.34 31.93 -15.76
C GLN A 382 15.35 32.48 -14.72
N LEU A 383 14.14 32.87 -15.14
CA LEU A 383 13.08 33.33 -14.23
C LEU A 383 12.60 32.22 -13.28
N ILE A 384 12.41 31.00 -13.79
CA ILE A 384 12.01 29.85 -12.95
C ILE A 384 13.10 29.52 -11.91
N LEU A 385 14.38 29.56 -12.30
CA LEU A 385 15.50 29.26 -11.40
C LEU A 385 15.70 30.34 -10.33
N SER A 386 15.56 31.62 -10.70
CA SER A 386 15.73 32.75 -9.79
C SER A 386 14.57 32.90 -8.79
N ARG A 387 13.39 32.32 -9.09
CA ARG A 387 12.16 32.47 -8.31
C ARG A 387 11.76 33.93 -8.07
N GLN A 388 12.09 34.79 -9.02
CA GLN A 388 11.78 36.21 -8.99
C GLN A 388 10.86 36.56 -10.15
N GLU A 389 9.97 37.51 -9.93
CA GLU A 389 9.17 38.08 -11.01
C GLU A 389 10.05 38.89 -11.95
N ALA A 390 9.70 38.91 -13.23
CA ALA A 390 10.32 39.79 -14.19
C ALA A 390 9.96 41.24 -13.84
N VAL A 391 10.97 42.03 -13.49
CA VAL A 391 10.84 43.48 -13.27
C VAL A 391 11.62 44.23 -14.35
N VAL A 392 11.23 45.49 -14.60
CA VAL A 392 11.99 46.40 -15.47
C VAL A 392 13.44 46.42 -14.98
N SER A 393 14.35 46.03 -15.85
CA SER A 393 15.77 45.89 -15.53
C SER A 393 16.59 45.97 -16.80
N GLY A 394 17.81 46.46 -16.68
CA GLY A 394 18.73 46.57 -17.80
C GLY A 394 20.16 46.53 -17.29
N SER A 395 21.00 45.80 -18.01
CA SER A 395 22.45 45.77 -17.78
C SER A 395 23.16 46.22 -19.05
N ARG A 396 24.21 47.03 -18.91
CA ARG A 396 25.11 47.33 -20.03
C ARG A 396 25.90 46.08 -20.36
N ARG A 397 25.90 45.69 -21.63
CA ARG A 397 26.67 44.57 -22.16
C ARG A 397 27.19 44.90 -23.55
N HIS A 398 28.37 44.41 -23.84
CA HIS A 398 28.93 44.35 -25.18
C HIS A 398 28.34 43.15 -25.92
N LEU A 399 27.56 43.40 -26.98
CA LEU A 399 26.80 42.38 -27.71
C LEU A 399 26.94 42.59 -29.23
N THR A 400 26.67 41.54 -30.01
CA THR A 400 26.50 41.64 -31.47
C THR A 400 25.02 41.62 -31.84
N ILE A 401 24.58 42.62 -32.60
CA ILE A 401 23.20 42.85 -32.99
C ILE A 401 23.07 42.56 -34.48
N PHE A 402 21.98 41.89 -34.85
CA PHE A 402 21.63 41.52 -36.21
C PHE A 402 20.23 42.04 -36.54
N PHE A 403 20.12 42.64 -37.72
CA PHE A 403 18.86 42.91 -38.37
C PHE A 403 18.85 42.24 -39.74
N SER A 404 17.72 41.68 -40.13
CA SER A 404 17.46 41.31 -41.52
C SER A 404 16.12 41.80 -41.99
N ASP A 405 15.97 42.06 -43.29
CA ASP A 405 14.72 42.47 -43.95
C ASP A 405 14.61 41.86 -45.35
N ILE A 406 13.39 41.58 -45.83
CA ILE A 406 13.20 41.00 -47.15
C ILE A 406 13.18 42.13 -48.19
N ALA A 407 14.11 42.05 -49.14
CA ALA A 407 14.19 43.02 -50.23
C ALA A 407 12.88 43.06 -51.03
N ASP A 408 12.35 44.27 -51.19
CA ASP A 408 11.14 44.57 -51.97
C ASP A 408 9.89 43.83 -51.49
N PHE A 409 9.81 43.50 -50.19
CA PHE A 409 8.71 42.76 -49.58
C PHE A 409 7.33 43.35 -49.87
N SER A 410 7.17 44.68 -49.83
CA SER A 410 5.90 45.34 -50.15
C SER A 410 5.38 44.95 -51.54
N ALA A 411 6.25 44.94 -52.55
CA ALA A 411 5.88 44.56 -53.91
C ALA A 411 5.58 43.05 -54.03
N ILE A 412 6.22 42.22 -53.21
CA ILE A 412 5.92 40.79 -53.14
C ILE A 412 4.56 40.55 -52.48
N SER A 413 4.26 41.26 -51.39
CA SER A 413 3.02 41.14 -50.63
C SER A 413 1.77 41.50 -51.44
N GLU A 414 1.89 42.43 -52.39
CA GLU A 414 0.80 42.81 -53.31
C GLU A 414 0.48 41.72 -54.35
N ARG A 415 1.40 40.79 -54.61
CA ARG A 415 1.25 39.73 -55.62
C ARG A 415 0.71 38.42 -55.06
N LEU A 416 0.71 38.25 -53.75
CA LEU A 416 0.31 37.02 -53.06
C LEU A 416 -1.01 37.21 -52.31
N THR A 417 -1.78 36.15 -52.15
CA THR A 417 -2.91 36.20 -51.21
C THR A 417 -2.40 36.25 -49.77
N PRO A 418 -3.18 36.78 -48.81
CA PRO A 418 -2.76 36.85 -47.41
C PRO A 418 -2.34 35.49 -46.81
N ASN A 419 -3.01 34.39 -47.19
CA ASN A 419 -2.69 33.05 -46.70
C ASN A 419 -1.40 32.50 -47.31
N GLU A 420 -1.14 32.73 -48.60
CA GLU A 420 0.10 32.33 -49.26
C GLU A 420 1.30 33.10 -48.70
N LEU A 421 1.15 34.42 -48.54
CA LEU A 421 2.15 35.28 -47.94
C LEU A 421 2.46 34.84 -46.49
N ALA A 422 1.43 34.63 -45.66
CA ALA A 422 1.62 34.21 -44.28
C ALA A 422 2.30 32.84 -44.17
N SER A 423 1.95 31.89 -45.04
CA SER A 423 2.55 30.55 -45.09
C SER A 423 4.03 30.61 -45.49
N GLN A 424 4.34 31.33 -46.57
CA GLN A 424 5.73 31.48 -47.04
C GLN A 424 6.59 32.29 -46.07
N LEU A 425 6.04 33.36 -45.49
CA LEU A 425 6.73 34.14 -44.46
C LEU A 425 6.99 33.31 -43.20
N SER A 426 6.03 32.47 -42.78
CA SER A 426 6.22 31.57 -41.63
C SER A 426 7.32 30.53 -41.88
N GLU A 427 7.40 29.99 -43.10
CA GLU A 427 8.48 29.09 -43.51
C GLU A 427 9.84 29.80 -43.46
N TYR A 428 9.95 30.99 -44.05
CA TYR A 428 11.14 31.83 -43.98
C TYR A 428 11.57 32.12 -42.53
N MET A 429 10.64 32.63 -41.71
CA MET A 429 10.92 33.00 -40.32
C MET A 429 11.39 31.79 -39.49
N SER A 430 10.80 30.61 -39.73
CA SER A 430 11.18 29.37 -39.04
C SER A 430 12.61 28.98 -39.39
N GLU A 431 12.94 28.89 -40.67
CA GLU A 431 14.27 28.49 -41.15
C GLU A 431 15.37 29.46 -40.70
N MET A 432 15.12 30.77 -40.78
CA MET A 432 16.08 31.77 -40.31
C MET A 432 16.27 31.73 -38.78
N THR A 433 15.17 31.57 -38.03
CA THR A 433 15.22 31.50 -36.57
C THR A 433 15.92 30.24 -36.08
N ASP A 434 15.73 29.10 -36.76
CA ASP A 434 16.40 27.85 -36.44
C ASP A 434 17.92 28.00 -36.62
N ILE A 435 18.37 28.63 -37.71
CA ILE A 435 19.80 28.91 -37.94
C ILE A 435 20.36 29.87 -36.89
N ILE A 436 19.68 31.01 -36.66
CA ILE A 436 20.10 31.99 -35.65
C ILE A 436 20.24 31.33 -34.28
N SER A 437 19.26 30.53 -33.88
CA SER A 437 19.24 29.82 -32.59
C SER A 437 20.31 28.72 -32.52
N ALA A 438 20.58 28.00 -33.62
CA ALA A 438 21.63 26.98 -33.69
C ALA A 438 23.03 27.56 -33.50
N HIS A 439 23.22 28.83 -33.90
CA HIS A 439 24.41 29.61 -33.63
C HIS A 439 24.34 30.39 -32.30
N GLY A 440 23.40 30.06 -31.42
CA GLY A 440 23.28 30.65 -30.08
C GLY A 440 22.79 32.09 -30.04
N GLY A 441 22.17 32.58 -31.12
CA GLY A 441 21.52 33.88 -31.17
C GLY A 441 20.17 33.86 -30.46
N THR A 442 19.82 34.99 -29.84
CA THR A 442 18.50 35.24 -29.27
C THR A 442 17.70 36.10 -30.23
N VAL A 443 16.63 35.54 -30.81
CA VAL A 443 15.65 36.33 -31.57
C VAL A 443 14.86 37.19 -30.60
N ASP A 444 14.96 38.51 -30.76
CA ASP A 444 14.25 39.49 -29.93
C ASP A 444 12.79 39.58 -30.37
N LYS A 445 12.58 39.90 -31.65
CA LYS A 445 11.24 40.02 -32.25
C LYS A 445 11.28 40.00 -33.77
N TYR A 446 10.11 39.77 -34.34
CA TYR A 446 9.80 40.04 -35.74
C TYR A 446 9.17 41.44 -35.86
N ILE A 447 9.58 42.20 -36.88
CA ILE A 447 9.05 43.54 -37.17
C ILE A 447 8.57 43.54 -38.61
N GLY A 448 7.33 43.10 -38.85
CA GLY A 448 6.87 42.83 -40.22
C GLY A 448 7.60 41.61 -40.79
N ASP A 449 8.32 41.80 -41.89
CA ASP A 449 9.21 40.82 -42.50
C ASP A 449 10.65 40.85 -41.97
N SER A 450 10.96 41.81 -41.09
CA SER A 450 12.28 41.92 -40.49
C SER A 450 12.49 40.97 -39.30
N ILE A 451 13.71 40.46 -39.13
CA ILE A 451 14.15 39.72 -37.94
C ILE A 451 15.16 40.57 -37.18
N MET A 452 14.93 40.75 -35.88
CA MET A 452 15.89 41.35 -34.97
C MET A 452 16.42 40.27 -34.01
N ALA A 453 17.73 40.10 -33.96
CA ALA A 453 18.40 39.14 -33.09
C ALA A 453 19.68 39.71 -32.49
N PHE A 454 20.19 39.08 -31.42
CA PHE A 454 21.46 39.44 -30.81
C PHE A 454 22.16 38.25 -30.17
N TRP A 455 23.48 38.34 -30.00
CA TRP A 455 24.34 37.33 -29.37
C TRP A 455 25.04 37.90 -28.13
N GLY A 456 25.32 37.04 -27.14
CA GLY A 456 25.95 37.41 -25.86
C GLY A 456 24.98 37.74 -24.71
N ALA A 457 23.67 37.60 -24.95
CA ALA A 457 22.65 37.66 -23.93
C ALA A 457 21.44 36.75 -24.29
N PRO A 458 20.69 36.23 -23.30
CA PRO A 458 20.87 36.38 -21.85
C PRO A 458 22.11 35.67 -21.31
N LEU A 459 22.58 34.62 -21.98
CA LEU A 459 23.83 33.93 -21.68
C LEU A 459 25.02 34.67 -22.27
N GLU A 460 26.08 34.81 -21.49
CA GLU A 460 27.35 35.37 -21.97
C GLU A 460 27.97 34.47 -23.04
N MET A 461 28.52 35.09 -24.08
CA MET A 461 29.18 34.41 -25.19
C MET A 461 30.38 35.26 -25.61
N GLN A 462 31.59 34.70 -25.58
CA GLN A 462 32.81 35.46 -25.91
C GLN A 462 32.99 35.65 -27.41
N ASP A 463 32.53 34.69 -28.21
CA ASP A 463 32.62 34.66 -29.67
C ASP A 463 31.31 35.15 -30.34
N HIS A 464 30.59 36.07 -29.70
CA HIS A 464 29.27 36.53 -30.17
C HIS A 464 29.30 37.13 -31.59
N ALA A 465 30.36 37.87 -31.95
CA ALA A 465 30.53 38.42 -33.28
C ALA A 465 30.75 37.32 -34.33
N HIS A 466 31.59 36.35 -34.01
CA HIS A 466 31.88 35.19 -34.86
C HIS A 466 30.61 34.37 -35.14
N GLN A 467 29.85 34.03 -34.10
CA GLN A 467 28.60 33.27 -34.25
C GLN A 467 27.54 34.03 -35.06
N ALA A 468 27.39 35.34 -34.86
CA ALA A 468 26.46 36.16 -35.63
C ALA A 468 26.80 36.16 -37.13
N CYS A 469 28.09 36.30 -37.46
CA CYS A 469 28.55 36.27 -38.85
C CYS A 469 28.42 34.88 -39.49
N LEU A 470 28.69 33.80 -38.75
CA LEU A 470 28.42 32.43 -39.23
C LEU A 470 26.92 32.20 -39.48
N ALA A 471 26.06 32.67 -38.57
CA ALA A 471 24.62 32.57 -38.73
C ALA A 471 24.14 33.32 -39.98
N ALA A 472 24.63 34.55 -40.21
CA ALA A 472 24.27 35.33 -41.39
C ALA A 472 24.68 34.63 -42.71
N LEU A 473 25.91 34.08 -42.77
CA LEU A 473 26.37 33.30 -43.93
C LEU A 473 25.55 32.01 -44.13
N ALA A 474 25.17 31.34 -43.04
CA ALA A 474 24.32 30.16 -43.10
C ALA A 474 22.88 30.50 -43.56
N CYS A 475 22.30 31.59 -43.05
CA CYS A 475 21.01 32.11 -43.49
C CYS A 475 21.03 32.45 -44.98
N ASN A 476 22.06 33.16 -45.45
CA ASN A 476 22.18 33.51 -46.87
C ASN A 476 22.27 32.26 -47.77
N ARG A 477 23.07 31.25 -47.39
CA ARG A 477 23.10 29.96 -48.12
C ARG A 477 21.75 29.24 -48.11
N ARG A 478 21.06 29.21 -46.96
CA ARG A 478 19.75 28.58 -46.85
C ARG A 478 18.70 29.30 -47.71
N LEU A 479 18.81 30.62 -47.85
CA LEU A 479 17.93 31.40 -48.72
C LEU A 479 18.13 31.05 -50.20
N ASP A 480 19.34 30.74 -50.65
CA ASP A 480 19.57 30.26 -52.02
C ASP A 480 18.88 28.92 -52.30
N GLU A 481 18.89 28.02 -51.31
CA GLU A 481 18.17 26.74 -51.35
C GLU A 481 16.64 26.96 -51.35
N LEU A 482 16.14 27.82 -50.47
CA LEU A 482 14.72 28.17 -50.39
C LEU A 482 14.23 28.88 -51.66
N ALA A 483 15.05 29.76 -52.25
CA ALA A 483 14.75 30.41 -53.51
C ALA A 483 14.56 29.37 -54.63
N SER A 484 15.46 28.39 -54.71
CA SER A 484 15.36 27.29 -55.68
C SER A 484 14.09 26.45 -55.48
N LYS A 485 13.76 26.15 -54.21
CA LYS A 485 12.52 25.44 -53.85
C LYS A 485 11.27 26.25 -54.22
N TRP A 486 11.19 27.51 -53.79
CA TRP A 486 10.05 28.37 -54.04
C TRP A 486 9.83 28.63 -55.53
N GLN A 487 10.89 28.72 -56.33
CA GLN A 487 10.77 28.78 -57.79
C GLN A 487 10.08 27.54 -58.37
N GLN A 488 10.43 26.33 -57.90
CA GLN A 488 9.75 25.09 -58.31
C GLN A 488 8.28 25.07 -57.89
N GLU A 489 7.97 25.67 -56.74
CA GLU A 489 6.60 25.86 -56.23
C GLU A 489 5.87 27.06 -56.87
N ARG A 490 6.50 27.78 -57.81
CA ARG A 490 5.99 29.02 -58.44
C ARG A 490 5.69 30.16 -57.46
N LYS A 491 6.41 30.20 -56.35
CA LYS A 491 6.42 31.29 -55.37
C LYS A 491 7.56 32.27 -55.64
N PRO A 492 7.40 33.56 -55.30
CA PRO A 492 8.49 34.54 -55.41
C PRO A 492 9.64 34.16 -54.47
N ALA A 493 10.88 34.31 -54.92
CA ALA A 493 12.04 34.12 -54.06
C ALA A 493 12.22 35.34 -53.13
N PHE A 494 12.58 35.09 -51.87
CA PHE A 494 12.98 36.16 -50.96
C PHE A 494 14.48 36.36 -51.02
N ARG A 495 14.90 37.58 -51.37
CA ARG A 495 16.26 38.05 -51.16
C ARG A 495 16.26 38.83 -49.85
N THR A 496 17.23 38.56 -48.99
CA THR A 496 17.28 39.14 -47.64
C THR A 496 18.52 39.99 -47.50
N ARG A 497 18.36 41.16 -46.89
CA ARG A 497 19.44 42.07 -46.51
C ARG A 497 19.72 41.90 -45.03
N MET A 498 20.98 41.93 -44.64
CA MET A 498 21.42 41.68 -43.26
C MET A 498 22.42 42.75 -42.84
N GLY A 499 22.22 43.30 -41.65
CA GLY A 499 23.08 44.30 -41.02
C GLY A 499 23.56 43.83 -39.66
N ILE A 500 24.88 43.82 -39.45
CA ILE A 500 25.49 43.31 -38.21
C ILE A 500 26.41 44.35 -37.60
N ASN A 501 26.18 44.68 -36.34
CA ASN A 501 27.03 45.59 -35.59
C ASN A 501 27.29 45.08 -34.17
N THR A 502 28.52 45.28 -33.70
CA THR A 502 28.95 44.91 -32.35
C THR A 502 29.22 46.15 -31.52
N GLY A 503 28.79 46.17 -30.26
CA GLY A 503 29.04 47.28 -29.35
C GLY A 503 28.23 47.23 -28.06
N GLU A 504 28.45 48.24 -27.22
CA GLU A 504 27.77 48.42 -25.94
C GLU A 504 26.28 48.76 -26.12
N VAL A 505 25.42 47.95 -25.50
CA VAL A 505 23.97 48.12 -25.45
C VAL A 505 23.44 47.89 -24.04
N VAL A 506 22.23 48.37 -23.76
CA VAL A 506 21.49 47.97 -22.56
C VAL A 506 20.58 46.81 -22.93
N VAL A 507 20.80 45.65 -22.31
CA VAL A 507 19.95 44.47 -22.46
C VAL A 507 19.19 44.19 -21.17
N GLY A 508 17.91 43.83 -21.29
CA GLY A 508 17.09 43.42 -20.16
C GLY A 508 15.60 43.51 -20.43
N ASN A 509 14.80 43.48 -19.36
CA ASN A 509 13.36 43.65 -19.42
C ASN A 509 13.02 45.14 -19.56
N ILE A 510 12.63 45.56 -20.75
CA ILE A 510 12.25 46.94 -21.06
C ILE A 510 10.73 47.00 -21.32
N GLY A 511 10.05 48.00 -20.75
CA GLY A 511 8.61 48.19 -20.94
C GLY A 511 7.95 48.83 -19.73
N SER A 512 6.67 48.50 -19.52
CA SER A 512 5.90 48.87 -18.33
C SER A 512 5.75 47.66 -17.40
N ASP A 513 5.32 47.87 -16.16
CA ASP A 513 5.09 46.81 -15.17
C ASP A 513 4.12 45.72 -15.66
N THR A 514 3.21 46.07 -16.58
CA THR A 514 2.21 45.16 -17.15
C THR A 514 2.63 44.52 -18.48
N ARG A 515 3.67 45.05 -19.15
CA ARG A 515 4.10 44.58 -20.47
C ARG A 515 5.58 44.83 -20.66
N LEU A 516 6.35 43.77 -20.41
CA LEU A 516 7.79 43.73 -20.56
C LEU A 516 8.17 42.98 -21.83
N ASN A 517 9.21 43.48 -22.52
CA ASN A 517 9.93 42.75 -23.55
C ASN A 517 11.38 42.62 -23.13
N TYR A 518 11.93 41.42 -23.22
CA TYR A 518 13.37 41.23 -23.06
C TYR A 518 14.06 41.60 -24.38
N THR A 519 14.77 42.73 -24.40
CA THR A 519 15.23 43.36 -25.64
C THR A 519 16.52 44.13 -25.40
N VAL A 520 17.18 44.55 -26.48
CA VAL A 520 18.36 45.41 -26.47
C VAL A 520 18.00 46.82 -26.93
N ILE A 521 18.54 47.83 -26.25
CA ILE A 521 18.43 49.24 -26.64
C ILE A 521 19.80 49.90 -26.63
N GLY A 522 20.06 50.78 -27.58
CA GLY A 522 21.31 51.51 -27.65
C GLY A 522 21.64 51.97 -29.06
N ASP A 523 22.67 52.80 -29.17
CA ASP A 523 23.12 53.33 -30.46
C ASP A 523 23.68 52.22 -31.38
N ALA A 524 24.32 51.20 -30.81
CA ALA A 524 24.80 50.03 -31.54
C ALA A 524 23.66 49.22 -32.20
N VAL A 525 22.46 49.20 -31.59
CA VAL A 525 21.25 48.57 -32.17
C VAL A 525 20.79 49.34 -33.41
N ASN A 526 20.77 50.68 -33.31
CA ASN A 526 20.37 51.54 -34.41
C ASN A 526 21.36 51.44 -35.59
N LEU A 527 22.66 51.29 -35.31
CA LEU A 527 23.67 51.11 -36.36
C LEU A 527 23.42 49.81 -37.13
N ALA A 528 23.21 48.67 -36.46
CA ALA A 528 22.91 47.40 -37.15
C ALA A 528 21.69 47.52 -38.10
N SER A 529 20.59 48.12 -37.64
CA SER A 529 19.40 48.35 -38.46
C SER A 529 19.68 49.26 -39.67
N ARG A 530 20.58 50.24 -39.56
CA ARG A 530 20.98 51.08 -40.71
C ARG A 530 21.88 50.34 -41.68
N LEU A 531 22.77 49.48 -41.19
CA LEU A 531 23.62 48.65 -42.05
C LEU A 531 22.77 47.69 -42.89
N GLU A 532 21.72 47.13 -42.32
CA GLU A 532 20.73 46.34 -43.06
C GLU A 532 20.18 47.16 -44.23
N GLY A 533 19.60 48.33 -43.97
CA GLY A 533 19.03 49.19 -45.02
C GLY A 533 20.04 49.64 -46.08
N LEU A 534 21.31 49.87 -45.71
CA LEU A 534 22.37 50.25 -46.64
C LEU A 534 22.68 49.17 -47.68
N ASN A 535 22.38 47.89 -47.42
CA ASN A 535 22.55 46.83 -48.42
C ASN A 535 21.82 47.16 -49.73
N LYS A 536 20.70 47.89 -49.67
CA LYS A 536 19.97 48.34 -50.86
C LYS A 536 20.80 49.24 -51.78
N GLU A 537 21.59 50.13 -51.20
CA GLU A 537 22.36 51.12 -51.95
C GLU A 537 23.54 50.47 -52.67
N TYR A 538 24.18 49.48 -52.04
CA TYR A 538 25.34 48.77 -52.59
C TYR A 538 25.00 47.44 -53.30
N ASP A 539 23.72 47.08 -53.36
CA ASP A 539 23.24 45.81 -53.89
C ASP A 539 23.88 44.57 -53.25
N THR A 540 24.10 44.62 -51.94
CA THR A 540 24.72 43.54 -51.14
C THR A 540 23.66 42.77 -50.33
N SER A 541 24.07 41.64 -49.72
CA SER A 541 23.19 40.86 -48.82
C SER A 541 23.59 40.98 -47.35
N ILE A 542 24.89 41.12 -47.05
CA ILE A 542 25.38 41.18 -45.67
C ILE A 542 26.38 42.33 -45.52
N ILE A 543 26.06 43.29 -44.68
CA ILE A 543 26.97 44.36 -44.26
C ILE A 543 27.28 44.23 -42.77
N ILE A 544 28.57 44.28 -42.44
CA ILE A 544 29.06 44.33 -41.07
C ILE A 544 29.77 45.67 -40.80
N SER A 545 29.71 46.14 -39.56
CA SER A 545 30.50 47.29 -39.09
C SER A 545 31.97 46.92 -38.90
N GLN A 546 32.83 47.94 -38.82
CA GLN A 546 34.21 47.78 -38.38
C GLN A 546 34.33 47.09 -37.01
N SER A 547 33.50 47.46 -36.02
CA SER A 547 33.59 46.87 -34.69
C SER A 547 33.28 45.37 -34.69
N THR A 548 32.34 44.91 -35.52
CA THR A 548 32.11 43.47 -35.70
C THR A 548 33.34 42.81 -36.32
N LEU A 549 33.92 43.40 -37.37
CA LEU A 549 35.08 42.85 -38.06
C LEU A 549 36.30 42.69 -37.15
N GLU A 550 36.56 43.66 -36.27
CA GLU A 550 37.69 43.66 -35.33
C GLU A 550 37.61 42.50 -34.31
N GLU A 551 36.41 41.95 -34.09
CA GLU A 551 36.16 40.82 -33.19
C GLU A 551 36.04 39.47 -33.92
N LEU A 552 36.22 39.45 -35.24
CA LEU A 552 36.23 38.22 -36.02
C LEU A 552 37.64 37.59 -36.09
N PRO A 553 37.74 36.25 -36.14
CA PRO A 553 38.96 35.58 -36.53
C PRO A 553 39.38 35.91 -37.98
N HIS A 554 40.63 35.62 -38.34
CA HIS A 554 41.21 35.98 -39.64
C HIS A 554 40.80 35.07 -40.83
N ASP A 555 39.71 34.31 -40.70
CA ASP A 555 39.24 33.29 -41.65
C ASP A 555 38.04 33.75 -42.51
N TYR A 556 37.65 35.02 -42.43
CA TYR A 556 36.58 35.60 -43.25
C TYR A 556 37.08 36.29 -44.50
N ALA A 557 36.31 36.19 -45.58
CA ALA A 557 36.47 36.96 -46.80
C ALA A 557 35.47 38.13 -46.80
N TYR A 558 36.00 39.34 -46.87
CA TYR A 558 35.24 40.58 -46.80
C TYR A 558 35.90 41.63 -47.69
N ARG A 559 35.14 42.66 -48.10
CA ARG A 559 35.68 43.88 -48.71
C ARG A 559 35.25 45.11 -47.93
N LEU A 560 36.15 46.09 -47.80
CA LEU A 560 35.79 47.42 -47.34
C LEU A 560 34.85 48.02 -48.39
N LEU A 561 33.58 48.17 -48.05
CA LEU A 561 32.54 48.56 -48.98
C LEU A 561 32.47 50.08 -49.11
N ASP A 562 32.53 50.79 -47.99
CA ASP A 562 32.54 52.26 -47.95
C ASP A 562 32.90 52.78 -46.55
N ILE A 563 33.11 54.08 -46.43
CA ILE A 563 33.17 54.81 -45.16
C ILE A 563 31.94 55.72 -45.13
N VAL A 564 31.02 55.50 -44.19
CA VAL A 564 29.71 56.16 -44.22
C VAL A 564 29.44 56.96 -42.96
N VAL A 565 28.84 58.14 -43.12
CA VAL A 565 28.19 58.85 -42.02
C VAL A 565 26.69 58.56 -42.10
N VAL A 566 26.22 57.68 -41.22
CA VAL A 566 24.80 57.33 -41.15
C VAL A 566 24.02 58.35 -40.33
N LYS A 567 22.75 58.56 -40.70
CA LYS A 567 21.87 59.55 -40.06
C LYS A 567 21.88 59.44 -38.53
N GLY A 568 22.35 60.48 -37.84
CA GLY A 568 22.37 60.56 -36.37
C GLY A 568 23.69 60.14 -35.71
N LYS A 569 24.69 59.72 -36.50
CA LYS A 569 26.11 59.67 -36.10
C LYS A 569 26.85 60.87 -36.68
N LEU A 570 27.84 61.37 -35.95
CA LEU A 570 28.77 62.41 -36.43
C LEU A 570 30.07 61.79 -36.98
N GLU A 571 30.46 60.64 -36.44
CA GLU A 571 31.69 59.95 -36.80
C GLU A 571 31.45 59.03 -38.02
N PRO A 572 32.36 59.06 -39.01
CA PRO A 572 32.34 58.10 -40.10
C PRO A 572 32.57 56.68 -39.61
N VAL A 573 31.83 55.72 -40.17
CA VAL A 573 31.93 54.30 -39.84
C VAL A 573 32.30 53.53 -41.10
N PRO A 574 33.47 52.86 -41.13
CA PRO A 574 33.79 51.90 -42.17
C PRO A 574 32.84 50.71 -42.12
N ILE A 575 32.30 50.36 -43.28
CA ILE A 575 31.37 49.23 -43.45
C ILE A 575 31.96 48.23 -44.43
N TYR A 576 31.72 46.95 -44.17
CA TYR A 576 32.30 45.87 -44.92
C TYR A 576 31.20 44.96 -45.45
N GLU A 577 31.33 44.51 -46.70
CA GLU A 577 30.54 43.40 -47.18
C GLU A 577 31.16 42.10 -46.69
N LEU A 578 30.38 41.28 -46.00
CA LEU A 578 30.78 39.95 -45.59
C LEU A 578 30.34 38.94 -46.66
N ALA A 579 31.30 38.33 -47.35
CA ALA A 579 30.98 37.49 -48.49
C ALA A 579 30.94 35.99 -48.16
N ALA A 580 31.98 35.48 -47.48
CA ALA A 580 32.12 34.06 -47.19
C ALA A 580 33.20 33.82 -46.13
N LEU A 581 33.40 32.55 -45.77
CA LEU A 581 34.66 32.11 -45.18
C LEU A 581 35.73 32.03 -46.28
N LYS A 582 37.00 32.26 -45.94
CA LYS A 582 38.12 32.23 -46.90
C LYS A 582 38.26 30.91 -47.66
N GLY A 583 37.79 29.80 -47.09
CA GLY A 583 37.78 28.49 -47.76
C GLY A 583 36.68 28.32 -48.79
N ASP A 584 35.63 29.15 -48.73
CA ASP A 584 34.40 29.01 -49.52
C ASP A 584 34.29 30.07 -50.64
N ILE A 585 35.23 31.02 -50.71
CA ILE A 585 35.27 32.06 -51.75
C ILE A 585 35.98 31.58 -53.03
N THR A 586 35.50 32.00 -54.19
CA THR A 586 36.17 31.71 -55.46
C THR A 586 37.47 32.53 -55.60
N LEU A 587 38.45 32.03 -56.38
CA LEU A 587 39.67 32.80 -56.67
C LEU A 587 39.36 34.17 -57.31
N ILE A 588 38.36 34.22 -58.19
CA ILE A 588 37.97 35.44 -58.90
C ILE A 588 37.38 36.46 -57.92
N ASP A 589 36.48 36.04 -57.02
CA ASP A 589 35.91 36.94 -56.02
C ASP A 589 36.97 37.41 -55.01
N SER A 590 37.92 36.54 -54.64
CA SER A 590 39.05 36.93 -53.77
C SER A 590 39.94 37.98 -54.43
N GLU A 591 40.32 37.80 -55.70
CA GLU A 591 41.12 38.77 -56.45
C GLU A 591 40.36 40.10 -56.63
N PHE A 592 39.06 40.01 -56.93
CA PHE A 592 38.18 41.16 -57.05
C PHE A 592 38.15 41.99 -55.75
N MET A 593 37.98 41.35 -54.59
CA MET A 593 37.95 42.04 -53.28
C MET A 593 39.29 42.72 -52.94
N GLU A 594 40.41 42.08 -53.26
CA GLU A 594 41.74 42.66 -53.02
C GLU A 594 41.97 43.90 -53.90
N ILE A 595 41.61 43.83 -55.19
CA ILE A 595 41.73 44.96 -56.10
C ILE A 595 40.75 46.08 -55.72
N PHE A 596 39.53 45.75 -55.29
CA PHE A 596 38.54 46.70 -54.79
C PHE A 596 39.07 47.47 -53.58
N SER A 597 39.64 46.77 -52.60
CA SER A 597 40.19 47.40 -51.39
C SER A 597 41.30 48.40 -51.74
N LYS A 598 42.20 48.06 -52.67
CA LYS A 598 43.23 48.99 -53.17
C LYS A 598 42.64 50.19 -53.92
N ALA A 599 41.52 50.02 -54.61
CA ALA A 599 40.84 51.13 -55.29
C ALA A 599 40.24 52.11 -54.27
N VAL A 600 39.67 51.61 -53.18
CA VAL A 600 39.17 52.42 -52.07
C VAL A 600 40.31 53.17 -51.37
N GLU A 601 41.49 52.58 -51.20
CA GLU A 601 42.67 53.28 -50.66
C GLU A 601 43.04 54.51 -51.49
N PHE A 602 43.06 54.40 -52.84
CA PHE A 602 43.30 55.54 -53.72
C PHE A 602 42.22 56.62 -53.61
N TYR A 603 40.96 56.20 -53.44
CA TYR A 603 39.85 57.11 -53.22
C TYR A 603 40.01 57.88 -51.90
N VAL A 604 40.31 57.20 -50.79
CA VAL A 604 40.49 57.85 -49.48
C VAL A 604 41.63 58.88 -49.49
N VAL A 605 42.73 58.62 -50.21
CA VAL A 605 43.86 59.57 -50.34
C VAL A 605 43.66 60.65 -51.41
N LYS A 606 42.44 60.79 -51.95
CA LYS A 606 42.06 61.81 -52.95
C LYS A 606 42.72 61.63 -54.33
N ASP A 607 43.20 60.42 -54.67
CA ASP A 607 43.69 60.07 -56.01
C ASP A 607 42.55 59.49 -56.87
N TRP A 608 41.58 60.34 -57.20
CA TRP A 608 40.34 59.99 -57.91
C TRP A 608 40.60 59.35 -59.27
N HIS A 609 41.64 59.80 -59.97
CA HIS A 609 41.97 59.31 -61.29
C HIS A 609 42.38 57.83 -61.23
N ARG A 610 43.28 57.47 -60.30
CA ARG A 610 43.68 56.07 -60.11
C ARG A 610 42.56 55.22 -59.53
N ALA A 611 41.81 55.75 -58.56
CA ALA A 611 40.67 55.06 -57.99
C ALA A 611 39.64 54.70 -59.07
N ARG A 612 39.20 55.69 -59.86
CA ARG A 612 38.26 55.51 -60.97
C ARG A 612 38.73 54.47 -61.98
N ASN A 613 39.99 54.56 -62.44
CA ASN A 613 40.52 53.60 -63.41
C ASN A 613 40.53 52.16 -62.86
N ARG A 614 40.77 51.98 -61.56
CA ARG A 614 40.70 50.68 -60.90
C ARG A 614 39.27 50.16 -60.81
N PHE A 615 38.31 50.99 -60.41
CA PHE A 615 36.89 50.61 -60.37
C PHE A 615 36.32 50.26 -61.75
N VAL A 616 36.70 51.01 -62.80
CA VAL A 616 36.31 50.67 -64.19
C VAL A 616 36.84 49.30 -64.59
N ARG A 617 38.09 48.98 -64.23
CA ARG A 617 38.66 47.65 -64.50
C ARG A 617 38.00 46.53 -63.68
N LEU A 618 37.56 46.82 -62.46
CA LEU A 618 36.79 45.86 -61.66
C LEU A 618 35.44 45.52 -62.30
N LEU A 619 34.80 46.47 -62.99
CA LEU A 619 33.58 46.21 -63.76
C LEU A 619 33.80 45.31 -64.98
N GLU A 620 35.03 45.16 -65.48
CA GLU A 620 35.36 44.15 -66.50
C GLU A 620 35.35 42.73 -65.91
N ILE A 621 35.69 42.59 -64.62
CA ILE A 621 35.70 41.30 -63.90
C ILE A 621 34.28 40.94 -63.45
N LYS A 622 33.57 41.90 -62.83
CA LYS A 622 32.22 41.71 -62.30
C LYS A 622 31.31 42.84 -62.82
N PRO A 623 30.74 42.69 -64.02
CA PRO A 623 29.86 43.69 -64.60
C PRO A 623 28.65 43.96 -63.70
N GLY A 624 28.33 45.24 -63.48
CA GLY A 624 27.17 45.66 -62.68
C GLY A 624 27.38 45.63 -61.17
N ASP A 625 28.62 45.50 -60.67
CA ASP A 625 28.89 45.71 -59.24
C ASP A 625 28.55 47.15 -58.84
N ARG A 626 27.48 47.30 -58.05
CA ARG A 626 26.91 48.60 -57.73
C ARG A 626 27.88 49.51 -56.96
N ALA A 627 28.69 48.95 -56.08
CA ALA A 627 29.67 49.71 -55.33
C ALA A 627 30.73 50.33 -56.25
N CYS A 628 31.24 49.58 -57.24
CA CYS A 628 32.18 50.11 -58.24
C CYS A 628 31.58 51.27 -59.03
N GLU A 629 30.33 51.15 -59.51
CA GLU A 629 29.63 52.22 -60.23
C GLU A 629 29.50 53.49 -59.38
N MET A 630 29.13 53.34 -58.11
CA MET A 630 28.99 54.45 -57.18
C MET A 630 30.32 55.16 -56.93
N PHE A 631 31.41 54.43 -56.73
CA PHE A 631 32.72 55.05 -56.57
C PHE A 631 33.19 55.76 -57.85
N ILE A 632 32.90 55.22 -59.03
CA ILE A 632 33.21 55.89 -60.31
C ILE A 632 32.47 57.22 -60.41
N GLU A 633 31.16 57.22 -60.11
CA GLU A 633 30.33 58.43 -60.12
C GLU A 633 30.89 59.48 -59.14
N ARG A 634 31.16 59.07 -57.89
CA ARG A 634 31.73 59.95 -56.86
C ARG A 634 33.11 60.48 -57.24
N CYS A 635 33.99 59.65 -57.80
CA CYS A 635 35.30 60.10 -58.30
C CYS A 635 35.14 61.20 -59.36
N ASN A 636 34.19 61.05 -60.29
CA ASN A 636 33.94 62.07 -61.32
C ASN A 636 33.42 63.39 -60.71
N ILE A 637 32.58 63.30 -59.68
CA ILE A 637 32.09 64.47 -58.95
C ILE A 637 33.23 65.15 -58.20
N TYR A 638 34.02 64.41 -57.42
CA TYR A 638 35.11 64.97 -56.59
C TYR A 638 36.34 65.41 -57.38
N GLU A 639 36.48 64.97 -58.63
CA GLU A 639 37.47 65.52 -59.57
C GLU A 639 37.07 66.94 -60.03
N GLN A 640 35.77 67.25 -60.05
CA GLN A 640 35.25 68.58 -60.43
C GLN A 640 35.01 69.48 -59.21
N ASP A 641 34.52 68.92 -58.10
CA ASP A 641 34.20 69.61 -56.85
C ASP A 641 34.80 68.84 -55.66
N PRO A 642 36.09 69.05 -55.35
CA PRO A 642 36.77 68.29 -54.31
C PRO A 642 36.20 68.57 -52.91
N PRO A 643 36.06 67.55 -52.05
CA PRO A 643 35.62 67.75 -50.68
C PRO A 643 36.68 68.49 -49.84
N GLY A 644 36.25 69.03 -48.70
CA GLY A 644 37.09 69.83 -47.79
C GLY A 644 38.37 69.12 -47.31
N ILE A 645 39.27 69.88 -46.69
CA ILE A 645 40.59 69.36 -46.30
C ILE A 645 40.48 68.22 -45.28
N ASP A 646 39.50 68.30 -44.38
CA ASP A 646 39.24 67.34 -43.29
C ASP A 646 38.46 66.09 -43.73
N TRP A 647 38.10 65.98 -45.01
CA TRP A 647 37.43 64.81 -45.56
C TRP A 647 38.37 63.60 -45.61
N GLY A 648 37.93 62.48 -45.05
CA GLY A 648 38.69 61.26 -44.83
C GLY A 648 38.15 60.02 -45.56
N GLY A 649 37.42 60.20 -46.66
CA GLY A 649 36.83 59.09 -47.42
C GLY A 649 35.31 58.96 -47.28
N GLU A 650 34.71 59.70 -46.36
CA GLU A 650 33.34 59.43 -45.93
C GLU A 650 32.26 59.93 -46.89
N TYR A 651 31.18 59.16 -47.01
CA TYR A 651 29.96 59.58 -47.71
C TYR A 651 28.80 59.74 -46.73
N VAL A 652 28.11 60.89 -46.81
CA VAL A 652 27.00 61.23 -45.90
C VAL A 652 25.68 60.75 -46.46
N TYR A 653 25.08 59.75 -45.82
CA TYR A 653 23.74 59.29 -46.17
C TYR A 653 22.68 60.09 -45.41
N HIS A 654 21.94 60.93 -46.13
CA HIS A 654 20.85 61.74 -45.56
C HIS A 654 19.50 61.01 -45.52
N ARG A 655 19.35 59.92 -46.28
CA ARG A 655 18.14 59.09 -46.29
C ARG A 655 18.22 57.98 -45.26
N LYS A 656 17.04 57.52 -44.86
CA LYS A 656 16.84 56.52 -43.83
C LYS A 656 17.01 55.13 -44.40
#